data_AF-A0A267T659-F1
#
_entry.id   AF-A0A267T659-F1
#
_cell.length_a   1.000
_cell.length_b   1.000
_cell.length_c   1.000
_cell.angle_alpha   90.00
_cell.angle_beta   90.00
_cell.angle_gamma   90.00
#
_symmetry.space_group_name_H-M   'P 1'
#
loop_
_entity.id
_entity.type
_entity.pdbx_description
1 polymer ?
#
loop_
_entity_poly.entity_id
_entity_poly.type
_entity_poly.pdbx_seq_one_letter_code
_entity_poly.pdbx_strand_id
1 'polypeptide(L)'
;MPLKRNLFLLLLAVFYPFCRTTAQLTPQKIAQVDSAMRVLHAQGQFSGVVLLSEKGKIKFQKALGYTDYLQRTALDAAQPFNLASITKQFVATMTMKLFEQGKLEYDQKVIHFIPNFPYQEITIRQLLTHTSGLPEYFDMAMSHLNTLDTLTNDKLIQLLVEKHPPLNFASGTKWEYCNTGYLLLASIIEKASGTSFEHFFSTQISQPFGLKNTFVYFLNGPNQNKKRVLGFERKNGKAISNDLILLDGVVGDGNIYSSAEDLNKWIQLVTENKVLKPATWAEAFTPVQLKDGSSYPYGFGWGISENGFEHTGSWVGFQNAIFRNNKTQTTAILLSNGTNPIFRNILKKILAGQPFHLPKTHLIKNIKLIDGTGLPSQQVQVRIKDNKIWEIGKLEPFVGETVTDGNGLILAPGFIDSHSHHYGSLDKTPTAIPMLSQGITTIVIGQDGSSYAMDSLSKWMKEKPVAVNVASYTGHATLRQKVMGPRGLYRTARPEEVEKMKVLLETELQKGSIGLNTGLEYESSFFSNRDEVLELAKVAAINGGRYMSHIRSEDINLTEAIDEIIDIGREAKIPVQISHGKIALRSQWKSAHEVLAKLQEARAEGIQITADCYPYTFWHSTLRVLFPKRDYTNLESAQMATEQLFDPKESIIVRFAPNKSYAGKTLAEIAGLRGKTEAQTLMDLVAEAEAFDKKYPDYDEGIEAIMGKSMDDEDVEAILAWPHTNICSDGAGSGHPRGHGAFTRVLGKYVREKKLFSWETAIYKMTGLTAENLGIQHRGLIKPDCYADMVLFDPETVVDHADVKNPKALSSGIKMVWVNGELVWQDQKPTGKLSGQMIKR
;
A
#
# COMPACT_ATOMS: atom_id res chain seq x y z
N MET A 1 8.34 25.07 -7.78
CA MET A 1 7.97 23.71 -7.33
C MET A 1 8.80 23.37 -6.10
N PRO A 2 8.21 23.24 -4.90
CA PRO A 2 8.97 22.94 -3.70
C PRO A 2 9.35 21.45 -3.70
N LEU A 3 10.62 21.15 -3.38
CA LEU A 3 11.13 19.79 -3.22
C LEU A 3 10.24 19.01 -2.26
N LYS A 4 9.82 17.82 -2.70
CA LYS A 4 8.99 16.87 -1.96
C LYS A 4 9.52 16.63 -0.55
N ARG A 5 8.65 16.86 0.45
CA ARG A 5 8.70 16.31 1.81
C ARG A 5 8.98 14.80 1.76
N ASN A 6 10.23 14.40 1.92
CA ASN A 6 10.64 13.00 2.08
C ASN A 6 11.88 12.88 2.98
N LEU A 7 11.99 13.76 3.98
CA LEU A 7 13.06 13.70 4.97
C LEU A 7 12.46 13.63 6.37
N PHE A 8 12.86 12.60 7.13
CA PHE A 8 12.55 12.33 8.53
C PHE A 8 11.08 12.03 8.87
N LEU A 9 10.64 10.81 8.55
CA LEU A 9 9.63 10.13 9.36
C LEU A 9 10.29 9.75 10.71
N LEU A 10 10.33 10.71 11.65
CA LEU A 10 10.43 10.38 13.07
C LEU A 10 9.13 9.66 13.42
N LEU A 11 9.21 8.31 13.45
CA LEU A 11 8.11 7.47 13.93
C LEU A 11 7.74 7.95 15.34
N LEU A 12 6.56 8.57 15.44
CA LEU A 12 5.87 8.87 16.69
C LEU A 12 5.98 7.66 17.62
N ALA A 13 6.62 7.85 18.77
CA ALA A 13 6.67 6.84 19.82
C ALA A 13 5.28 6.73 20.45
N VAL A 14 4.40 5.92 19.85
CA VAL A 14 3.11 5.57 20.46
C VAL A 14 3.38 4.58 21.59
N PHE A 15 3.40 5.08 22.83
CA PHE A 15 3.45 4.27 24.04
C PHE A 15 2.08 3.63 24.30
N TYR A 16 1.92 2.34 23.97
CA TYR A 16 0.79 1.54 24.46
C TYR A 16 1.16 0.93 25.83
N PRO A 17 0.37 1.16 26.89
CA PRO A 17 0.61 0.56 28.19
C PRO A 17 0.37 -0.97 28.13
N PHE A 18 1.34 -1.72 28.64
CA PHE A 18 1.36 -3.19 28.64
C PHE A 18 0.52 -3.76 29.79
N CYS A 19 -0.26 -4.82 29.52
CA CYS A 19 -0.94 -5.60 30.56
C CYS A 19 -0.66 -7.11 30.43
N ARG A 20 -0.34 -7.70 31.59
CA ARG A 20 -0.28 -9.12 32.05
C ARG A 20 0.90 -10.04 31.67
N THR A 21 1.39 -10.72 32.72
CA THR A 21 2.37 -11.84 32.88
C THR A 21 3.84 -11.42 33.05
N THR A 22 4.60 -11.68 34.12
CA THR A 22 4.90 -12.86 35.00
C THR A 22 5.75 -13.97 34.40
N ALA A 23 6.79 -13.67 33.62
CA ALA A 23 7.70 -14.73 33.21
C ALA A 23 9.18 -14.29 33.30
N GLN A 24 9.90 -14.95 34.21
CA GLN A 24 11.36 -14.95 34.34
C GLN A 24 12.06 -15.22 33.01
N LEU A 25 13.35 -14.92 32.93
CA LEU A 25 14.14 -15.14 31.72
C LEU A 25 14.52 -16.63 31.62
N THR A 26 13.66 -17.43 30.98
CA THR A 26 13.88 -18.88 30.81
C THR A 26 14.91 -19.19 29.71
N PRO A 27 15.57 -20.36 29.73
CA PRO A 27 16.45 -20.81 28.65
C PRO A 27 15.75 -20.83 27.28
N GLN A 28 14.45 -21.16 27.24
CA GLN A 28 13.65 -21.15 26.02
C GLN A 28 13.52 -19.74 25.42
N LYS A 29 13.24 -18.72 26.24
CA LYS A 29 13.16 -17.32 25.77
C LYS A 29 14.50 -16.85 25.22
N ILE A 30 15.59 -17.19 25.91
CA ILE A 30 16.96 -16.85 25.44
C ILE A 30 17.22 -17.49 24.08
N ALA A 31 16.91 -18.78 23.92
CA ALA A 31 17.07 -19.48 22.65
C ALA A 31 16.21 -18.88 21.52
N GLN A 32 14.97 -18.44 21.83
CA GLN A 32 14.11 -17.73 20.89
C GLN A 32 14.72 -16.39 20.46
N VAL A 33 15.28 -15.61 21.39
CA VAL A 33 15.96 -14.35 21.06
C VAL A 33 17.20 -14.60 20.18
N ASP A 34 18.07 -15.55 20.55
CA ASP A 34 19.27 -15.87 19.75
C ASP A 34 18.89 -16.30 18.33
N SER A 35 17.92 -17.22 18.21
CA SER A 35 17.42 -17.70 16.92
C SER A 35 16.85 -16.56 16.07
N ALA A 36 15.98 -15.72 16.65
CA ALA A 36 15.40 -14.58 15.94
C ALA A 36 16.46 -13.59 15.45
N MET A 37 17.41 -13.21 16.31
CA MET A 37 18.47 -12.25 15.93
C MET A 37 19.39 -12.83 14.86
N ARG A 38 19.68 -14.14 14.87
CA ARG A 38 20.48 -14.80 13.83
C ARG A 38 19.75 -14.83 12.48
N VAL A 39 18.45 -15.13 12.47
CA VAL A 39 17.65 -15.11 11.23
C VAL A 39 17.62 -13.70 10.66
N LEU A 40 17.34 -12.69 11.49
CA LEU A 40 17.34 -11.29 11.05
C LEU A 40 18.72 -10.85 10.54
N HIS A 41 19.79 -11.23 11.23
CA HIS A 41 21.15 -10.94 10.80
C HIS A 41 21.50 -11.60 9.47
N ALA A 42 21.19 -12.89 9.31
CA ALA A 42 21.43 -13.65 8.07
C ALA A 42 20.67 -13.04 6.87
N GLN A 43 19.53 -12.41 7.12
CA GLN A 43 18.73 -11.67 6.13
C GLN A 43 19.13 -10.19 6.00
N GLY A 44 20.24 -9.75 6.60
CA GLY A 44 20.69 -8.34 6.55
C GLY A 44 19.75 -7.35 7.24
N GLN A 45 18.87 -7.81 8.12
CA GLN A 45 17.88 -7.01 8.86
C GLN A 45 18.33 -6.65 10.29
N PHE A 46 19.46 -7.18 10.76
CA PHE A 46 20.02 -6.85 12.07
C PHE A 46 21.56 -6.86 12.06
N SER A 47 22.14 -5.84 12.68
CA SER A 47 23.55 -5.77 13.08
C SER A 47 23.61 -4.97 14.36
N GLY A 48 24.17 -5.55 15.41
CA GLY A 48 24.03 -5.00 16.75
C GLY A 48 24.36 -5.98 17.88
N VAL A 49 24.14 -5.49 19.10
CA VAL A 49 24.31 -6.24 20.34
C VAL A 49 22.95 -6.39 21.03
N VAL A 50 22.63 -7.61 21.44
CA VAL A 50 21.52 -7.91 22.36
C VAL A 50 22.09 -8.42 23.68
N LEU A 51 21.58 -7.91 24.80
CA LEU A 51 21.96 -8.33 26.15
C LEU A 51 20.70 -8.52 26.98
N LEU A 52 20.59 -9.69 27.62
CA LEU A 52 19.53 -10.01 28.58
C LEU A 52 20.18 -10.30 29.94
N SER A 53 19.68 -9.65 30.98
CA SER A 53 20.14 -9.86 32.36
C SER A 53 18.96 -10.11 33.30
N GLU A 54 19.22 -10.83 34.37
CA GLU A 54 18.26 -11.07 35.45
C GLU A 54 18.96 -10.84 36.78
N LYS A 55 18.37 -10.00 37.64
CA LYS A 55 18.96 -9.55 38.91
C LYS A 55 20.39 -8.99 38.71
N GLY A 56 20.56 -8.20 37.65
CA GLY A 56 21.84 -7.58 37.27
C GLY A 56 22.86 -8.51 36.59
N LYS A 57 22.72 -9.83 36.72
CA LYS A 57 23.64 -10.81 36.13
C LYS A 57 23.28 -11.05 34.66
N ILE A 58 24.25 -10.89 33.77
CA ILE A 58 24.11 -11.18 32.34
C ILE A 58 23.80 -12.68 32.18
N LYS A 59 22.70 -13.00 31.52
CA LYS A 59 22.27 -14.37 31.19
C LYS A 59 22.49 -14.70 29.73
N PHE A 60 22.48 -13.68 28.87
CA PHE A 60 22.73 -13.80 27.44
C PHE A 60 23.29 -12.49 26.91
N GLN A 61 24.29 -12.59 26.04
CA GLN A 61 24.85 -11.47 25.30
C GLN A 61 25.30 -11.97 23.94
N LYS A 62 24.97 -11.24 22.89
CA LYS A 62 25.33 -11.60 21.53
C LYS A 62 25.58 -10.35 20.69
N ALA A 63 26.75 -10.31 20.04
CA ALA A 63 27.06 -9.38 18.97
C ALA A 63 26.90 -10.09 17.62
N LEU A 64 26.27 -9.43 16.65
CA LEU A 64 26.09 -9.88 15.27
C LEU A 64 26.36 -8.71 14.32
N GLY A 65 27.04 -8.96 13.20
CA GLY A 65 27.31 -7.93 12.20
C GLY A 65 28.64 -7.19 12.39
N TYR A 66 28.68 -5.93 11.99
CA TYR A 66 29.92 -5.18 11.76
C TYR A 66 29.89 -3.81 12.43
N THR A 67 31.04 -3.35 12.93
CA THR A 67 31.23 -1.96 13.37
C THR A 67 31.32 -0.99 12.20
N ASP A 68 31.88 -1.46 11.08
CA ASP A 68 31.99 -0.76 9.81
C ASP A 68 31.69 -1.73 8.65
N TYR A 69 30.64 -1.46 7.89
CA TYR A 69 30.24 -2.29 6.74
C TYR A 69 31.14 -2.16 5.51
N LEU A 70 31.92 -1.07 5.39
CA LEU A 70 32.89 -0.91 4.31
C LEU A 70 34.12 -1.77 4.55
N GLN A 71 34.64 -1.75 5.78
CA GLN A 71 35.81 -2.54 6.18
C GLN A 71 35.47 -3.97 6.61
N ARG A 72 34.19 -4.26 6.86
CA ARG A 72 33.69 -5.53 7.41
C ARG A 72 34.35 -5.93 8.72
N THR A 73 34.65 -4.94 9.56
CA THR A 73 35.19 -5.16 10.89
C THR A 73 34.12 -5.76 11.78
N ALA A 74 34.34 -6.95 12.33
CA ALA A 74 33.35 -7.67 13.13
C ALA A 74 32.98 -6.89 14.40
N LEU A 75 31.69 -6.95 14.75
CA LEU A 75 31.17 -6.31 15.95
C LEU A 75 31.57 -7.09 17.21
N ASP A 76 32.09 -6.38 18.20
CA ASP A 76 32.34 -6.88 19.55
C ASP A 76 31.27 -6.36 20.53
N ALA A 77 30.96 -7.14 21.57
CA ALA A 77 29.85 -6.85 22.48
C ALA A 77 30.11 -5.64 23.41
N ALA A 78 31.37 -5.24 23.59
CA ALA A 78 31.76 -4.08 24.38
C ALA A 78 31.75 -2.77 23.57
N GLN A 79 31.45 -2.82 22.26
CA GLN A 79 31.50 -1.63 21.41
C GLN A 79 30.38 -0.64 21.73
N PRO A 80 30.67 0.68 21.68
CA PRO A 80 29.70 1.71 22.02
C PRO A 80 28.89 2.18 20.79
N PHE A 81 27.57 2.23 20.95
CA PHE A 81 26.60 2.65 19.92
C PHE A 81 26.05 4.03 20.27
N ASN A 82 25.72 4.85 19.25
CA ASN A 82 24.94 6.06 19.48
C ASN A 82 23.60 5.65 20.09
N LEU A 83 23.29 6.15 21.28
CA LEU A 83 22.08 5.78 22.01
C LEU A 83 20.82 6.44 21.46
N ALA A 84 20.97 7.47 20.61
CA ALA A 84 19.86 8.31 20.20
C ALA A 84 19.08 8.77 21.45
N SER A 85 17.75 8.72 21.42
CA SER A 85 16.92 9.18 22.53
C SER A 85 17.09 8.44 23.86
N ILE A 86 17.72 7.26 23.91
CA ILE A 86 18.06 6.59 25.18
C ILE A 86 18.98 7.48 26.04
N THR A 87 19.71 8.42 25.42
CA THR A 87 20.49 9.51 26.04
C THR A 87 19.71 10.26 27.13
N LYS A 88 18.40 10.49 26.93
CA LYS A 88 17.60 11.37 27.78
C LYS A 88 17.58 10.96 29.26
N GLN A 89 17.68 9.67 29.56
CA GLN A 89 17.79 9.19 30.96
C GLN A 89 19.01 9.77 31.69
N PHE A 90 20.13 9.93 30.97
CA PHE A 90 21.37 10.44 31.55
C PHE A 90 21.27 11.95 31.78
N VAL A 91 20.67 12.67 30.83
CA VAL A 91 20.44 14.12 30.92
C VAL A 91 19.50 14.44 32.07
N ALA A 92 18.38 13.71 32.16
CA ALA A 92 17.49 13.79 33.30
C ALA A 92 18.26 13.54 34.61
N THR A 93 19.10 12.50 34.67
CA THR A 93 19.90 12.21 35.86
C THR A 93 20.88 13.32 36.22
N MET A 94 21.53 13.95 35.25
CA MET A 94 22.40 15.11 35.48
C MET A 94 21.63 16.31 36.02
N THR A 95 20.44 16.60 35.47
CA THR A 95 19.54 17.65 35.98
C THR A 95 19.13 17.36 37.43
N MET A 96 18.73 16.12 37.73
CA MET A 96 18.36 15.69 39.09
C MET A 96 19.55 15.75 40.06
N LYS A 97 20.78 15.51 39.60
CA LYS A 97 21.98 15.64 40.43
C LYS A 97 22.26 17.10 40.79
N LEU A 98 22.02 18.04 39.88
CA LEU A 98 22.10 19.47 40.15
C LEU A 98 20.99 19.93 41.12
N PHE A 99 19.80 19.35 41.01
CA PHE A 99 18.73 19.54 42.00
C PHE A 99 19.16 19.09 43.40
N GLU A 100 19.72 17.89 43.55
CA GLU A 100 20.22 17.42 44.86
C GLU A 100 21.39 18.26 45.41
N GLN A 101 22.12 18.96 44.54
CA GLN A 101 23.18 19.90 44.91
C GLN A 101 22.64 21.31 45.24
N GLY A 102 21.33 21.55 45.14
CA GLY A 102 20.72 22.87 45.34
C GLY A 102 21.09 23.89 44.27
N LYS A 103 21.54 23.45 43.08
CA LYS A 103 21.96 24.32 41.98
C LYS A 103 20.82 24.69 41.03
N LEU A 104 19.69 23.99 41.11
CA LEU A 104 18.46 24.28 40.37
C LEU A 104 17.25 23.69 41.11
N GLU A 105 16.06 24.15 40.76
CA GLU A 105 14.77 23.57 41.19
C GLU A 105 13.98 23.09 39.96
N TYR A 106 13.20 22.01 40.07
CA TYR A 106 12.44 21.49 38.91
C TYR A 106 11.39 22.49 38.41
N ASP A 107 10.73 23.21 39.31
CA ASP A 107 9.70 24.18 38.96
C ASP A 107 10.26 25.59 38.69
N GLN A 108 11.60 25.72 38.66
CA GLN A 108 12.28 26.93 38.22
C GLN A 108 12.07 27.15 36.73
N LYS A 109 11.83 28.42 36.37
CA LYS A 109 11.63 28.83 34.98
C LYS A 109 12.92 28.76 34.18
N VAL A 110 12.83 28.36 32.92
CA VAL A 110 13.98 28.26 32.00
C VAL A 110 14.70 29.60 31.82
N ILE A 111 13.95 30.71 31.84
CA ILE A 111 14.49 32.07 31.73
C ILE A 111 15.55 32.41 32.79
N HIS A 112 15.57 31.69 33.91
CA HIS A 112 16.59 31.91 34.93
C HIS A 112 18.00 31.55 34.43
N PHE A 113 18.11 30.53 33.59
CA PHE A 113 19.39 30.07 33.03
C PHE A 113 19.65 30.61 31.62
N ILE A 114 18.57 30.94 30.90
CA ILE A 114 18.62 31.48 29.53
C ILE A 114 17.77 32.76 29.51
N PRO A 115 18.31 33.93 29.91
CA PRO A 115 17.52 35.15 30.12
C PRO A 115 16.72 35.64 28.92
N ASN A 116 17.23 35.42 27.71
CA ASN A 116 16.56 35.84 26.47
C ASN A 116 15.55 34.81 25.95
N PHE A 117 15.30 33.72 26.68
CA PHE A 117 14.38 32.66 26.26
C PHE A 117 12.95 33.22 26.13
N PRO A 118 12.27 33.02 24.99
CA PRO A 118 11.06 33.78 24.67
C PRO A 118 9.83 33.36 25.48
N TYR A 119 9.82 32.16 26.07
CA TYR A 119 8.66 31.62 26.79
C TYR A 119 8.84 31.72 28.31
N GLN A 120 8.09 32.65 28.92
CA GLN A 120 8.27 33.04 30.32
C GLN A 120 7.80 32.00 31.35
N GLU A 121 6.88 31.12 30.98
CA GLU A 121 6.22 30.21 31.93
C GLU A 121 6.74 28.77 31.90
N ILE A 122 7.69 28.47 31.00
CA ILE A 122 8.21 27.11 30.87
C ILE A 122 9.18 26.79 32.01
N THR A 123 8.97 25.65 32.67
CA THR A 123 9.82 25.17 33.77
C THR A 123 10.73 24.01 33.36
N ILE A 124 11.77 23.75 34.14
CA ILE A 124 12.67 22.60 33.96
C ILE A 124 11.89 21.27 33.99
N ARG A 125 10.91 21.13 34.89
CA ARG A 125 10.01 19.96 34.98
C ARG A 125 9.28 19.71 33.68
N GLN A 126 8.80 20.77 33.03
CA GLN A 126 8.08 20.64 31.76
C GLN A 126 8.99 20.20 30.61
N LEU A 127 10.27 20.59 30.64
CA LEU A 127 11.28 20.05 29.72
C LEU A 127 11.55 18.56 29.98
N LEU A 128 11.73 18.16 31.25
CA LEU A 128 11.99 16.77 31.64
C LEU A 128 10.85 15.82 31.24
N THR A 129 9.61 16.31 31.32
CA THR A 129 8.37 15.53 31.14
C THR A 129 7.72 15.66 29.78
N HIS A 130 8.27 16.43 28.84
CA HIS A 130 7.69 16.69 27.50
C HIS A 130 6.30 17.34 27.56
N THR A 131 6.13 18.34 28.44
CA THR A 131 4.87 19.07 28.62
C THR A 131 5.02 20.58 28.38
N SER A 132 6.14 21.02 27.81
CA SER A 132 6.42 22.44 27.58
C SER A 132 5.58 23.08 26.47
N GLY A 133 5.16 22.29 25.47
CA GLY A 133 4.51 22.78 24.25
C GLY A 133 5.49 23.37 23.23
N LEU A 134 6.80 23.19 23.41
CA LEU A 134 7.81 23.71 22.50
C LEU A 134 7.76 22.99 21.15
N PRO A 135 7.95 23.71 20.02
CA PRO A 135 8.09 23.06 18.73
C PRO A 135 9.41 22.29 18.63
N GLU A 136 9.45 21.27 17.76
CA GLU A 136 10.66 20.50 17.47
C GLU A 136 11.69 21.33 16.71
N TYR A 137 12.94 21.34 17.20
CA TYR A 137 13.99 22.16 16.60
C TYR A 137 14.38 21.70 15.20
N PHE A 138 14.11 20.43 14.84
CA PHE A 138 14.42 19.90 13.50
C PHE A 138 13.70 20.66 12.40
N ASP A 139 12.43 20.99 12.61
CA ASP A 139 11.59 21.71 11.62
C ASP A 139 12.12 23.13 11.39
N MET A 140 12.57 23.77 12.46
CA MET A 140 13.15 25.11 12.44
C MET A 140 14.58 25.11 11.88
N ALA A 141 15.38 24.10 12.22
CA ALA A 141 16.73 23.93 11.71
C ALA A 141 16.72 23.78 10.19
N MET A 142 15.95 22.85 9.66
CA MET A 142 15.92 22.51 8.23
C MET A 142 15.47 23.67 7.33
N SER A 143 14.65 24.59 7.84
CA SER A 143 14.18 25.76 7.09
C SER A 143 15.18 26.93 7.08
N HIS A 144 16.22 26.87 7.90
CA HIS A 144 17.17 27.97 8.12
C HIS A 144 18.64 27.56 7.98
N LEU A 145 18.91 26.31 7.57
CA LEU A 145 20.25 25.76 7.40
C LEU A 145 20.87 26.09 6.04
N ASN A 146 22.12 26.56 6.04
CA ASN A 146 23.00 26.53 4.86
C ASN A 146 23.86 25.26 4.84
N THR A 147 24.41 24.90 3.67
CA THR A 147 25.16 23.63 3.46
C THR A 147 26.44 23.46 4.28
N LEU A 148 26.94 24.53 4.93
CA LEU A 148 28.18 24.51 5.73
C LEU A 148 27.94 24.61 7.24
N ASP A 149 26.68 24.71 7.68
CA ASP A 149 26.36 24.89 9.10
C ASP A 149 26.43 23.55 9.86
N THR A 150 27.25 23.49 10.91
CA THR A 150 27.06 22.50 11.99
C THR A 150 26.23 23.16 13.08
N LEU A 151 25.09 22.57 13.46
CA LEU A 151 24.26 23.15 14.53
C LEU A 151 24.77 22.74 15.91
N THR A 152 24.78 23.71 16.81
CA THR A 152 25.06 23.53 18.24
C THR A 152 23.83 23.92 19.04
N ASN A 153 23.80 23.54 20.32
CA ASN A 153 22.75 23.96 21.24
C ASN A 153 22.57 25.49 21.25
N ASP A 154 23.68 26.25 21.33
CA ASP A 154 23.66 27.72 21.35
C ASP A 154 23.03 28.31 20.09
N LYS A 155 23.41 27.82 18.91
CA LYS A 155 22.87 28.33 17.64
C LYS A 155 21.37 28.06 17.51
N LEU A 156 20.91 26.90 17.99
CA LEU A 156 19.50 26.55 18.00
C LEU A 156 18.70 27.35 19.03
N ILE A 157 19.27 27.60 20.20
CA ILE A 157 18.66 28.48 21.20
C ILE A 157 18.54 29.90 20.65
N GLN A 158 19.60 30.43 20.03
CA GLN A 158 19.58 31.73 19.37
C GLN A 158 18.48 31.79 18.30
N LEU A 159 18.35 30.74 17.48
CA LEU A 159 17.29 30.67 16.47
C LEU A 159 15.88 30.65 17.10
N LEU A 160 15.69 29.91 18.20
CA LEU A 160 14.45 29.93 18.98
C LEU A 160 14.12 31.34 19.50
N VAL A 161 15.12 32.07 19.99
CA VAL A 161 14.98 33.45 20.48
C VAL A 161 14.63 34.40 19.33
N GLU A 162 15.32 34.29 18.21
CA GLU A 162 15.13 35.16 17.04
C GLU A 162 13.79 34.93 16.33
N LYS A 163 13.37 33.67 16.20
CA LYS A 163 12.16 33.30 15.47
C LYS A 163 10.91 33.28 16.33
N HIS A 164 11.06 33.02 17.63
CA HIS A 164 9.97 32.95 18.60
C HIS A 164 8.72 32.24 18.05
N PRO A 165 8.82 30.97 17.62
CA PRO A 165 7.67 30.25 17.10
C PRO A 165 6.57 30.10 18.17
N PRO A 166 5.28 30.01 17.79
CA PRO A 166 4.23 29.73 18.77
C PRO A 166 4.43 28.34 19.41
N LEU A 167 3.94 28.16 20.64
CA LEU A 167 3.85 26.84 21.25
C LEU A 167 2.82 25.98 20.51
N ASN A 168 3.08 24.69 20.35
CA ASN A 168 2.13 23.71 19.81
C ASN A 168 0.88 23.59 20.69
N PHE A 169 1.05 23.80 22.00
CA PHE A 169 -0.02 23.85 22.99
C PHE A 169 0.46 24.59 24.25
N ALA A 170 -0.49 25.01 25.09
CA ALA A 170 -0.16 25.66 26.35
C ALA A 170 0.58 24.72 27.31
N SER A 171 1.68 25.19 27.91
CA SER A 171 2.54 24.36 28.77
C SER A 171 1.75 23.70 29.92
N GLY A 172 1.98 22.40 30.11
CA GLY A 172 1.34 21.54 31.11
C GLY A 172 -0.04 20.99 30.72
N THR A 173 -0.60 21.38 29.56
CA THR A 173 -1.96 20.94 29.16
C THR A 173 -1.98 19.66 28.34
N LYS A 174 -0.86 19.29 27.70
CA LYS A 174 -0.71 18.07 26.90
C LYS A 174 0.68 17.48 27.07
N TRP A 175 0.80 16.20 26.75
CA TRP A 175 2.08 15.53 26.59
C TRP A 175 2.38 15.37 25.10
N GLU A 176 3.55 15.84 24.66
CA GLU A 176 4.03 15.67 23.30
C GLU A 176 5.56 15.60 23.33
N TYR A 177 6.10 14.47 22.90
CA TYR A 177 7.54 14.22 22.88
C TYR A 177 8.28 15.32 22.10
N CYS A 178 9.26 15.98 22.73
CA CYS A 178 9.96 17.11 22.14
C CYS A 178 11.48 17.07 22.43
N ASN A 179 12.30 17.03 21.39
CA ASN A 179 13.76 17.01 21.53
C ASN A 179 14.32 18.37 21.95
N THR A 180 13.68 19.47 21.56
CA THR A 180 14.04 20.83 21.97
C THR A 180 14.14 20.97 23.49
N GLY A 181 13.27 20.28 24.24
CA GLY A 181 13.32 20.32 25.70
C GLY A 181 14.62 19.76 26.28
N TYR A 182 15.12 18.65 25.73
CA TYR A 182 16.35 18.02 26.21
C TYR A 182 17.62 18.72 25.73
N LEU A 183 17.57 19.39 24.58
CA LEU A 183 18.60 20.34 24.14
C LEU A 183 18.73 21.51 25.15
N LEU A 184 17.61 22.09 25.57
CA LEU A 184 17.59 23.16 26.58
C LEU A 184 18.13 22.66 27.92
N LEU A 185 17.75 21.45 28.35
CA LEU A 185 18.28 20.85 29.58
C LEU A 185 19.81 20.69 29.55
N ALA A 186 20.40 20.29 28.43
CA ALA A 186 21.85 20.22 28.29
C ALA A 186 22.50 21.60 28.52
N SER A 187 21.93 22.66 27.95
CA SER A 187 22.42 24.02 28.12
C SER A 187 22.25 24.53 29.55
N ILE A 188 21.12 24.20 30.20
CA ILE A 188 20.86 24.50 31.62
C ILE A 188 21.88 23.80 32.52
N ILE A 189 22.22 22.54 32.24
CA ILE A 189 23.25 21.79 32.98
C ILE A 189 24.60 22.52 32.90
N GLU A 190 24.97 23.05 31.73
CA GLU A 190 26.23 23.81 31.59
C GLU A 190 26.21 25.09 32.42
N LYS A 191 25.12 25.88 32.34
CA LYS A 191 24.99 27.13 33.10
C LYS A 191 24.96 26.89 34.60
N ALA A 192 24.21 25.89 35.07
CA ALA A 192 24.09 25.58 36.49
C ALA A 192 25.36 24.93 37.07
N SER A 193 26.06 24.10 36.29
CA SER A 193 27.27 23.42 36.75
C SER A 193 28.53 24.28 36.67
N GLY A 194 28.60 25.22 35.71
CA GLY A 194 29.81 25.97 35.36
C GLY A 194 30.82 25.18 34.54
N THR A 195 30.45 24.01 34.00
CA THR A 195 31.31 23.13 33.20
C THR A 195 30.61 22.73 31.91
N SER A 196 31.35 22.30 30.88
CA SER A 196 30.73 21.81 29.64
C SER A 196 29.89 20.54 29.88
N PHE A 197 28.91 20.29 29.02
CA PHE A 197 28.00 19.16 29.13
C PHE A 197 28.75 17.82 29.16
N GLU A 198 29.73 17.65 28.26
CA GLU A 198 30.61 16.47 28.23
C GLU A 198 31.43 16.32 29.51
N HIS A 199 32.01 17.42 30.02
CA HIS A 199 32.82 17.37 31.23
C HIS A 199 31.98 17.01 32.46
N PHE A 200 30.79 17.59 32.58
CA PHE A 200 29.84 17.25 33.63
C PHE A 200 29.40 15.78 33.52
N PHE A 201 29.02 15.31 32.33
CA PHE A 201 28.69 13.91 32.10
C PHE A 201 29.85 12.97 32.47
N SER A 202 31.07 13.32 32.08
CA SER A 202 32.26 12.53 32.37
C SER A 202 32.50 12.39 33.88
N THR A 203 32.55 13.52 34.58
CA THR A 203 32.94 13.60 36.00
C THR A 203 31.83 13.24 36.97
N GLN A 204 30.55 13.34 36.57
CA GLN A 204 29.40 13.10 37.44
C GLN A 204 28.67 11.78 37.17
N ILE A 205 28.85 11.21 35.97
CA ILE A 205 28.15 10.00 35.52
C ILE A 205 29.14 8.92 35.11
N SER A 206 29.86 9.06 33.99
CA SER A 206 30.61 7.92 33.44
C SER A 206 31.80 7.47 34.30
N GLN A 207 32.67 8.39 34.75
CA GLN A 207 33.86 8.05 35.52
C GLN A 207 33.56 7.54 36.94
N PRO A 208 32.73 8.21 37.78
CA PRO A 208 32.49 7.78 39.15
C PRO A 208 31.87 6.39 39.24
N PHE A 209 31.07 6.04 38.23
CA PHE A 209 30.39 4.76 38.17
C PHE A 209 31.12 3.75 37.28
N GLY A 210 32.28 4.09 36.71
CA GLY A 210 33.10 3.21 35.88
C GLY A 210 32.34 2.66 34.66
N LEU A 211 31.65 3.51 33.92
CA LEU A 211 31.02 3.22 32.62
C LEU A 211 32.06 3.46 31.52
N LYS A 212 32.87 2.43 31.21
CA LYS A 212 34.13 2.59 30.47
C LYS A 212 33.95 2.90 28.99
N ASN A 213 32.84 2.50 28.42
CA ASN A 213 32.46 2.66 27.02
C ASN A 213 31.24 3.59 26.88
N THR A 214 31.05 4.51 27.83
CA THR A 214 29.93 5.46 27.81
C THR A 214 30.44 6.89 27.80
N PHE A 215 30.15 7.64 26.74
CA PHE A 215 30.70 8.99 26.54
C PHE A 215 29.81 9.85 25.65
N VAL A 216 29.96 11.17 25.74
CA VAL A 216 29.34 12.11 24.81
C VAL A 216 30.18 12.17 23.52
N TYR A 217 29.53 12.16 22.36
CA TYR A 217 30.16 12.31 21.05
C TYR A 217 29.24 13.06 20.10
N PHE A 218 29.76 14.11 19.47
CA PHE A 218 29.04 14.94 18.50
C PHE A 218 30.03 15.46 17.44
N LEU A 219 29.51 15.90 16.30
CA LEU A 219 30.29 16.40 15.17
C LEU A 219 31.13 17.62 15.60
N ASN A 220 32.42 17.61 15.26
CA ASN A 220 33.42 18.60 15.69
C ASN A 220 33.67 18.68 17.22
N GLY A 221 33.17 17.71 17.98
CA GLY A 221 33.48 17.58 19.41
C GLY A 221 34.92 17.14 19.68
N PRO A 222 35.43 17.34 20.92
CA PRO A 222 36.80 17.01 21.28
C PRO A 222 37.05 15.49 21.37
N ASN A 223 36.00 14.69 21.60
CA ASN A 223 36.09 13.25 21.67
C ASN A 223 36.16 12.61 20.28
N GLN A 224 37.28 11.97 19.96
CA GLN A 224 37.52 11.31 18.68
C GLN A 224 37.57 9.77 18.82
N ASN A 225 36.76 9.20 19.71
CA ASN A 225 36.79 7.75 20.00
C ASN A 225 36.51 6.90 18.74
N LYS A 226 37.58 6.38 18.15
CA LYS A 226 37.56 5.54 16.94
C LYS A 226 36.94 4.16 17.14
N LYS A 227 36.63 3.77 18.38
CA LYS A 227 35.94 2.50 18.67
C LYS A 227 34.43 2.62 18.53
N ARG A 228 33.87 3.82 18.37
CA ARG A 228 32.41 3.95 18.18
C ARG A 228 31.93 3.15 16.97
N VAL A 229 30.76 2.52 17.13
CA VAL A 229 30.08 1.85 16.03
C VAL A 229 29.56 2.90 15.06
N LEU A 230 29.68 2.65 13.76
CA LEU A 230 29.13 3.52 12.72
C LEU A 230 27.71 3.07 12.34
N GLY A 231 26.81 4.02 12.08
CA GLY A 231 25.44 3.79 11.61
C GLY A 231 25.36 3.51 10.11
N PHE A 232 24.43 2.63 9.71
CA PHE A 232 24.22 2.25 8.31
C PHE A 232 22.74 2.13 7.94
N GLU A 233 22.45 2.29 6.66
CA GLU A 233 21.17 1.98 6.04
C GLU A 233 21.34 0.88 5.00
N ARG A 234 20.39 -0.06 4.95
CA ARG A 234 20.32 -1.04 3.87
C ARG A 234 19.46 -0.51 2.73
N LYS A 235 20.02 -0.45 1.52
CA LYS A 235 19.32 -0.06 0.29
C LYS A 235 19.70 -0.99 -0.85
N ASN A 236 18.72 -1.69 -1.40
CA ASN A 236 18.86 -2.53 -2.61
C ASN A 236 20.07 -3.48 -2.57
N GLY A 237 20.19 -4.26 -1.49
CA GLY A 237 21.28 -5.22 -1.31
C GLY A 237 22.50 -4.69 -0.59
N LYS A 238 22.68 -3.36 -0.52
CA LYS A 238 23.91 -2.72 -0.04
C LYS A 238 23.71 -2.03 1.30
N ALA A 239 24.74 -2.06 2.13
CA ALA A 239 24.86 -1.16 3.27
C ALA A 239 25.46 0.16 2.80
N ILE A 240 24.83 1.27 3.15
CA ILE A 240 25.25 2.64 2.86
C ILE A 240 25.50 3.32 4.21
N SER A 241 26.57 4.11 4.32
CA SER A 241 26.84 4.89 5.54
C SER A 241 25.67 5.82 5.84
N ASN A 242 25.21 5.79 7.08
CA ASN A 242 24.14 6.63 7.60
C ASN A 242 24.43 6.82 9.09
N ASP A 243 25.43 7.63 9.43
CA ASP A 243 26.01 7.67 10.79
C ASP A 243 25.91 9.04 11.47
N LEU A 244 26.34 10.11 10.80
CA LEU A 244 26.26 11.50 11.30
C LEU A 244 25.77 12.45 10.20
N ILE A 245 25.02 13.48 10.61
CA ILE A 245 24.49 14.58 9.80
C ILE A 245 24.80 15.94 10.46
N LEU A 246 24.45 17.05 9.81
CA LEU A 246 24.72 18.42 10.29
C LEU A 246 24.08 18.76 11.65
N LEU A 247 23.05 18.00 12.05
CA LEU A 247 22.36 18.12 13.35
C LEU A 247 23.12 17.42 14.48
N ASP A 248 24.11 16.59 14.16
CA ASP A 248 24.90 15.85 15.16
C ASP A 248 25.92 16.70 15.91
N GLY A 249 25.87 18.03 15.82
CA GLY A 249 26.55 18.93 16.77
C GLY A 249 25.71 19.26 18.02
N VAL A 250 24.43 18.86 18.03
CA VAL A 250 23.50 19.07 19.14
C VAL A 250 23.65 17.96 20.18
N VAL A 251 23.57 18.30 21.45
CA VAL A 251 23.61 17.35 22.58
C VAL A 251 22.41 17.53 23.51
N GLY A 252 22.09 16.46 24.24
CA GLY A 252 21.05 16.46 25.27
C GLY A 252 19.88 15.53 24.93
N ASP A 253 19.37 15.67 23.71
CA ASP A 253 18.33 14.79 23.16
C ASP A 253 18.90 13.47 22.63
N GLY A 254 20.16 13.46 22.18
CA GLY A 254 20.94 12.33 21.69
C GLY A 254 22.44 12.45 21.98
N ASN A 255 23.28 11.78 21.18
CA ASN A 255 24.73 11.95 21.16
C ASN A 255 25.50 11.54 22.43
N ILE A 256 24.91 10.66 23.24
CA ILE A 256 25.67 9.77 24.13
C ILE A 256 25.85 8.43 23.43
N TYR A 257 27.05 7.89 23.48
CA TYR A 257 27.38 6.54 23.06
C TYR A 257 27.51 5.64 24.28
N SER A 258 27.07 4.38 24.20
CA SER A 258 27.28 3.39 25.27
C SER A 258 27.32 1.96 24.75
N SER A 259 27.99 1.07 25.48
CA SER A 259 27.94 -0.36 25.26
C SER A 259 26.75 -1.00 25.99
N ALA A 260 26.33 -2.20 25.55
CA ALA A 260 25.24 -2.90 26.21
C ALA A 260 25.58 -3.26 27.68
N GLU A 261 26.84 -3.54 27.98
CA GLU A 261 27.28 -3.86 29.35
C GLU A 261 27.24 -2.65 30.28
N ASP A 262 27.72 -1.50 29.82
CA ASP A 262 27.64 -0.26 30.58
C ASP A 262 26.19 0.14 30.84
N LEU A 263 25.30 -0.01 29.85
CA LEU A 263 23.87 0.21 30.06
C LEU A 263 23.28 -0.78 31.08
N ASN A 264 23.67 -2.05 31.07
CA ASN A 264 23.21 -3.02 32.07
C ASN A 264 23.68 -2.64 33.48
N LYS A 265 24.92 -2.14 33.60
CA LYS A 265 25.47 -1.61 34.85
C LYS A 265 24.74 -0.34 35.27
N TRP A 266 24.47 0.57 34.34
CA TRP A 266 23.72 1.78 34.58
C TRP A 266 22.31 1.49 35.13
N ILE A 267 21.58 0.55 34.53
CA ILE A 267 20.26 0.14 35.04
C ILE A 267 20.35 -0.39 36.48
N GLN A 268 21.39 -1.15 36.82
CA GLN A 268 21.59 -1.61 38.20
C GLN A 268 21.77 -0.42 39.14
N LEU A 269 22.66 0.51 38.81
CA LEU A 269 22.94 1.71 39.62
C LEU A 269 21.68 2.57 39.84
N VAL A 270 20.84 2.70 38.82
CA VAL A 270 19.53 3.37 38.91
C VAL A 270 18.61 2.61 39.87
N THR A 271 18.41 1.30 39.67
CA THR A 271 17.48 0.51 40.48
C THR A 271 17.94 0.27 41.92
N GLU A 272 19.24 0.37 42.18
CA GLU A 272 19.85 0.24 43.52
C GLU A 272 19.98 1.61 44.22
N ASN A 273 19.50 2.71 43.61
CA ASN A 273 19.61 4.08 44.12
C ASN A 273 21.06 4.50 44.44
N LYS A 274 22.04 4.06 43.64
CA LYS A 274 23.47 4.39 43.86
C LYS A 274 23.92 5.71 43.25
N VAL A 275 23.10 6.29 42.37
CA VAL A 275 23.43 7.53 41.64
C VAL A 275 22.82 8.78 42.30
N LEU A 276 21.59 8.64 42.79
CA LEU A 276 20.74 9.67 43.39
C LEU A 276 19.97 9.07 44.56
N LYS A 277 19.42 9.92 45.43
CA LYS A 277 18.60 9.51 46.57
C LYS A 277 17.33 8.80 46.11
N PRO A 278 16.79 7.85 46.90
CA PRO A 278 15.55 7.14 46.55
C PRO A 278 14.35 8.05 46.27
N ALA A 279 14.20 9.17 47.00
CA ALA A 279 13.12 10.13 46.78
C ALA A 279 13.19 10.80 45.40
N THR A 280 14.41 11.14 44.95
CA THR A 280 14.66 11.73 43.64
C THR A 280 14.32 10.74 42.51
N TRP A 281 14.66 9.46 42.69
CA TRP A 281 14.25 8.40 41.74
C TRP A 281 12.74 8.16 41.74
N ALA A 282 12.08 8.22 42.90
CA ALA A 282 10.63 8.09 42.97
C ALA A 282 9.92 9.16 42.14
N GLU A 283 10.41 10.39 42.17
CA GLU A 283 9.90 11.48 41.33
C GLU A 283 10.18 11.21 39.84
N ALA A 284 11.38 10.76 39.49
CA ALA A 284 11.74 10.43 38.11
C ALA A 284 10.86 9.33 37.49
N PHE A 285 10.39 8.38 38.29
CA PHE A 285 9.52 7.28 37.88
C PHE A 285 8.03 7.53 38.14
N THR A 286 7.65 8.77 38.46
CA THR A 286 6.26 9.17 38.57
C THR A 286 5.71 9.58 37.19
N PRO A 287 4.60 8.98 36.72
CA PRO A 287 3.94 9.42 35.50
C PRO A 287 3.54 10.90 35.58
N VAL A 288 3.84 11.66 34.53
CA VAL A 288 3.51 13.08 34.48
C VAL A 288 2.00 13.30 34.62
N GLN A 289 1.64 14.30 35.42
CA GLN A 289 0.27 14.79 35.59
C GLN A 289 0.08 16.05 34.73
N LEU A 290 -1.02 16.09 33.98
CA LEU A 290 -1.43 17.23 33.16
C LEU A 290 -2.38 18.14 33.95
N LYS A 291 -2.50 19.39 33.49
CA LYS A 291 -3.33 20.42 34.14
C LYS A 291 -4.81 20.07 34.23
N ASP A 292 -5.31 19.19 33.37
CA ASP A 292 -6.69 18.71 33.39
C ASP A 292 -6.91 17.53 34.37
N GLY A 293 -5.87 17.12 35.10
CA GLY A 293 -5.91 15.98 36.03
C GLY A 293 -5.67 14.62 35.37
N SER A 294 -5.50 14.56 34.05
CA SER A 294 -5.10 13.33 33.37
C SER A 294 -3.59 13.07 33.54
N SER A 295 -3.15 11.85 33.21
CA SER A 295 -1.73 11.47 33.31
C SER A 295 -1.22 10.81 32.03
N TYR A 296 0.08 10.92 31.78
CA TYR A 296 0.76 10.24 30.68
C TYR A 296 1.89 9.36 31.23
N PRO A 297 2.09 8.13 30.72
CA PRO A 297 3.07 7.16 31.25
C PRO A 297 4.52 7.50 30.88
N TYR A 298 4.98 8.71 31.20
CA TYR A 298 6.34 9.18 31.00
C TYR A 298 6.81 9.97 32.23
N GLY A 299 8.06 9.74 32.65
CA GLY A 299 8.72 10.39 33.76
C GLY A 299 9.96 11.16 33.31
N PHE A 300 10.97 11.29 34.17
CA PHE A 300 12.19 12.03 33.82
C PHE A 300 13.13 11.15 32.98
N GLY A 301 12.95 11.20 31.66
CA GLY A 301 13.79 10.49 30.70
C GLY A 301 13.42 9.01 30.52
N TRP A 302 12.22 8.61 30.95
CA TRP A 302 11.75 7.22 30.95
C TRP A 302 10.29 7.09 30.56
N GLY A 303 9.98 6.15 29.68
CA GLY A 303 8.62 5.61 29.56
C GLY A 303 8.34 4.69 30.74
N ILE A 304 7.19 4.89 31.38
CA ILE A 304 6.81 4.16 32.59
C ILE A 304 5.73 3.13 32.22
N SER A 305 5.83 1.95 32.81
CA SER A 305 4.82 0.91 32.73
C SER A 305 4.49 0.39 34.13
N GLU A 306 3.37 -0.30 34.28
CA GLU A 306 2.93 -0.89 35.55
C GLU A 306 4.04 -1.71 36.25
N ASN A 307 4.87 -2.40 35.47
CA ASN A 307 5.85 -3.35 36.00
C ASN A 307 7.32 -2.94 35.77
N GLY A 308 7.59 -1.69 35.37
CA GLY A 308 8.95 -1.21 35.14
C GLY A 308 9.03 -0.02 34.19
N PHE A 309 10.16 0.14 33.52
CA PHE A 309 10.43 1.32 32.69
C PHE A 309 11.20 0.95 31.42
N GLU A 310 11.05 1.77 30.39
CA GLU A 310 11.68 1.56 29.10
C GLU A 310 12.06 2.87 28.40
N HIS A 311 12.96 2.77 27.42
CA HIS A 311 13.20 3.85 26.48
C HIS A 311 13.66 3.26 25.14
N THR A 312 13.21 3.84 24.03
CA THR A 312 13.70 3.49 22.68
C THR A 312 14.48 4.66 22.10
N GLY A 313 15.43 4.40 21.20
CA GLY A 313 16.25 5.44 20.59
C GLY A 313 16.46 5.17 19.12
N SER A 314 16.03 6.09 18.27
CA SER A 314 16.19 5.98 16.81
C SER A 314 16.86 7.25 16.30
N TRP A 315 18.00 7.10 15.63
CA TRP A 315 18.73 8.22 15.05
C TRP A 315 19.69 7.69 14.01
N VAL A 316 19.71 8.29 12.81
CA VAL A 316 20.77 8.15 11.78
C VAL A 316 21.52 6.80 11.82
N GLY A 317 20.90 5.77 11.24
CA GLY A 317 21.49 4.41 11.20
C GLY A 317 21.48 3.61 12.49
N PHE A 318 20.88 4.12 13.58
CA PHE A 318 20.75 3.42 14.86
C PHE A 318 19.30 3.20 15.27
N GLN A 319 19.05 2.02 15.84
CA GLN A 319 17.73 1.60 16.33
C GLN A 319 17.89 0.83 17.65
N ASN A 320 17.80 1.51 18.77
CA ASN A 320 18.08 0.94 20.10
C ASN A 320 16.83 0.80 20.96
N ALA A 321 16.89 -0.08 21.95
CA ALA A 321 15.87 -0.20 22.97
C ALA A 321 16.44 -0.69 24.31
N ILE A 322 15.87 -0.20 25.40
CA ILE A 322 16.12 -0.68 26.76
C ILE A 322 14.79 -0.93 27.47
N PHE A 323 14.67 -2.10 28.09
CA PHE A 323 13.48 -2.54 28.81
C PHE A 323 13.88 -3.06 30.18
N ARG A 324 13.23 -2.58 31.23
CA ARG A 324 13.38 -3.07 32.60
C ARG A 324 12.03 -3.54 33.13
N ASN A 325 11.98 -4.78 33.62
CA ASN A 325 10.87 -5.28 34.41
C ASN A 325 11.29 -5.37 35.88
N ASN A 326 10.72 -4.54 36.74
CA ASN A 326 11.06 -4.44 38.16
C ASN A 326 10.58 -5.66 38.95
N LYS A 327 9.43 -6.25 38.59
CA LYS A 327 8.87 -7.43 39.29
C LYS A 327 9.77 -8.66 39.17
N THR A 328 10.29 -8.93 37.97
CA THR A 328 11.19 -10.06 37.68
C THR A 328 12.66 -9.69 37.78
N GLN A 329 12.97 -8.40 37.91
CA GLN A 329 14.32 -7.85 37.81
C GLN A 329 15.06 -8.23 36.52
N THR A 330 14.32 -8.36 35.42
CA THR A 330 14.88 -8.64 34.09
C THR A 330 15.16 -7.34 33.35
N THR A 331 16.32 -7.24 32.70
CA THR A 331 16.68 -6.13 31.82
C THR A 331 17.00 -6.68 30.43
N ALA A 332 16.46 -6.03 29.39
CA ALA A 332 16.80 -6.32 28.00
C ALA A 332 17.33 -5.05 27.34
N ILE A 333 18.52 -5.13 26.75
CA ILE A 333 19.18 -4.05 26.03
C ILE A 333 19.43 -4.54 24.61
N LEU A 334 19.05 -3.73 23.63
CA LEU A 334 19.31 -4.00 22.24
C LEU A 334 19.85 -2.72 21.60
N LEU A 335 21.06 -2.80 21.08
CA LEU A 335 21.73 -1.74 20.34
C LEU A 335 21.95 -2.19 18.90
N SER A 336 21.52 -1.41 17.92
CA SER A 336 21.61 -1.76 16.50
C SER A 336 22.20 -0.61 15.71
N ASN A 337 23.07 -0.91 14.76
CA ASN A 337 23.63 0.04 13.79
C ASN A 337 23.04 -0.15 12.38
N GLY A 338 21.75 -0.49 12.33
CA GLY A 338 20.92 -0.48 11.13
C GLY A 338 19.57 0.20 11.36
N THR A 339 18.93 0.65 10.27
CA THR A 339 17.66 1.40 10.30
C THR A 339 16.39 0.57 10.51
N ASN A 340 16.46 -0.77 10.45
CA ASN A 340 15.29 -1.63 10.55
C ASN A 340 14.87 -1.89 12.01
N PRO A 341 13.68 -1.47 12.49
CA PRO A 341 13.30 -1.61 13.89
C PRO A 341 12.62 -2.96 14.25
N ILE A 342 12.49 -3.90 13.30
CA ILE A 342 11.67 -5.13 13.46
C ILE A 342 12.02 -5.94 14.71
N PHE A 343 13.31 -5.98 15.06
CA PHE A 343 13.80 -6.72 16.22
C PHE A 343 13.23 -6.21 17.54
N ARG A 344 12.86 -4.92 17.66
CA ARG A 344 12.33 -4.36 18.92
C ARG A 344 11.01 -5.03 19.27
N ASN A 345 10.13 -5.15 18.28
CA ASN A 345 8.84 -5.78 18.43
C ASN A 345 8.97 -7.29 18.69
N ILE A 346 9.85 -7.97 17.96
CA ILE A 346 10.12 -9.39 18.16
C ILE A 346 10.65 -9.66 19.58
N LEU A 347 11.62 -8.86 20.04
CA LEU A 347 12.16 -8.96 21.40
C LEU A 347 11.07 -8.74 22.44
N LYS A 348 10.27 -7.67 22.32
CA LYS A 348 9.14 -7.40 23.23
C LYS A 348 8.17 -8.60 23.30
N LYS A 349 7.78 -9.15 22.15
CA LYS A 349 6.87 -10.31 22.09
C LYS A 349 7.46 -11.56 22.73
N ILE A 350 8.72 -11.90 22.46
CA ILE A 350 9.40 -13.05 23.09
C ILE A 350 9.44 -12.90 24.61
N LEU A 351 9.82 -11.70 25.11
CA LEU A 351 9.88 -11.44 26.54
C LEU A 351 8.49 -11.51 27.20
N ALA A 352 7.45 -11.11 26.47
CA ALA A 352 6.04 -11.23 26.89
C ALA A 352 5.45 -12.64 26.72
N GLY A 353 6.18 -13.61 26.14
CA GLY A 353 5.64 -14.94 25.83
C GLY A 353 4.56 -14.93 24.74
N GLN A 354 4.51 -13.88 23.91
CA GLN A 354 3.55 -13.71 22.83
C GLN A 354 4.08 -14.31 21.52
N PRO A 355 3.19 -14.79 20.64
CA PRO A 355 3.59 -15.27 19.31
C PRO A 355 4.18 -14.12 18.48
N PHE A 356 5.24 -14.42 17.74
CA PHE A 356 5.91 -13.50 16.84
C PHE A 356 6.14 -14.14 15.46
N HIS A 357 6.28 -13.29 14.44
CA HIS A 357 6.54 -13.70 13.07
C HIS A 357 7.95 -13.26 12.69
N LEU A 358 8.71 -14.16 12.08
CA LEU A 358 9.98 -13.82 11.44
C LEU A 358 9.74 -13.61 9.95
N PRO A 359 10.24 -12.51 9.37
CA PRO A 359 10.03 -12.22 7.96
C PRO A 359 10.59 -13.34 7.09
N LYS A 360 9.80 -13.79 6.12
CA LYS A 360 10.24 -14.73 5.09
C LYS A 360 10.73 -13.92 3.90
N THR A 361 11.83 -14.36 3.29
CA THR A 361 12.40 -13.71 2.11
C THR A 361 12.46 -14.69 0.95
N HIS A 362 12.27 -14.17 -0.26
CA HIS A 362 12.32 -14.94 -1.50
C HIS A 362 13.00 -14.08 -2.57
N LEU A 363 14.03 -14.61 -3.22
CA LEU A 363 14.77 -13.91 -4.25
C LEU A 363 14.40 -14.45 -5.63
N ILE A 364 14.00 -13.56 -6.54
CA ILE A 364 13.85 -13.85 -7.96
C ILE A 364 15.06 -13.26 -8.68
N LYS A 365 15.87 -14.10 -9.32
CA LYS A 365 17.11 -13.70 -10.00
C LYS A 365 17.08 -13.99 -11.49
N ASN A 366 18.07 -13.45 -12.23
CA ASN A 366 18.22 -13.68 -13.67
C ASN A 366 16.94 -13.33 -14.44
N ILE A 367 16.51 -12.07 -14.34
CA ILE A 367 15.28 -11.56 -14.94
C ILE A 367 15.55 -10.26 -15.68
N LYS A 368 14.77 -10.04 -16.74
CA LYS A 368 14.57 -8.71 -17.33
C LYS A 368 13.33 -8.08 -16.68
N LEU A 369 13.53 -7.10 -15.80
CA LEU A 369 12.45 -6.43 -15.10
C LEU A 369 11.81 -5.37 -15.99
N ILE A 370 10.49 -5.43 -16.18
CA ILE A 370 9.64 -4.32 -16.61
C ILE A 370 8.75 -3.96 -15.42
N ASP A 371 9.02 -2.85 -14.75
CA ASP A 371 8.46 -2.55 -13.42
C ASP A 371 7.02 -2.00 -13.43
N GLY A 372 6.42 -1.85 -14.59
CA GLY A 372 5.07 -1.30 -14.77
C GLY A 372 5.01 0.23 -14.81
N THR A 373 6.14 0.95 -14.84
CA THR A 373 6.16 2.42 -14.94
C THR A 373 6.14 2.96 -16.38
N GLY A 374 6.29 2.08 -17.38
CA GLY A 374 6.51 2.45 -18.78
C GLY A 374 7.96 2.81 -19.10
N LEU A 375 8.88 2.79 -18.12
CA LEU A 375 10.30 3.00 -18.34
C LEU A 375 10.98 1.75 -18.94
N PRO A 376 12.13 1.92 -19.64
CA PRO A 376 12.90 0.83 -20.20
C PRO A 376 13.23 -0.27 -19.19
N SER A 377 13.14 -1.52 -19.65
CA SER A 377 13.51 -2.70 -18.88
C SER A 377 14.94 -2.71 -18.32
N GLN A 378 15.15 -3.41 -17.20
CA GLN A 378 16.43 -3.49 -16.50
C GLN A 378 16.82 -4.92 -16.13
N GLN A 379 18.11 -5.25 -16.19
CA GLN A 379 18.64 -6.53 -15.72
C GLN A 379 18.98 -6.45 -14.22
N VAL A 380 18.08 -6.94 -13.38
CA VAL A 380 18.16 -6.84 -11.91
C VAL A 380 17.62 -8.12 -11.26
N GLN A 381 17.56 -8.13 -9.93
CA GLN A 381 16.87 -9.14 -9.14
C GLN A 381 15.83 -8.45 -8.25
N VAL A 382 14.81 -9.19 -7.86
CA VAL A 382 13.72 -8.72 -7.00
C VAL A 382 13.64 -9.62 -5.79
N ARG A 383 13.67 -9.04 -4.60
CA ARG A 383 13.46 -9.75 -3.34
C ARG A 383 12.09 -9.42 -2.78
N ILE A 384 11.32 -10.45 -2.49
CA ILE A 384 10.07 -10.40 -1.73
C ILE A 384 10.40 -10.57 -0.25
N LYS A 385 9.74 -9.79 0.61
CA LYS A 385 9.67 -9.99 2.06
C LYS A 385 8.21 -10.16 2.45
N ASP A 386 7.89 -11.34 2.97
CA ASP A 386 6.53 -11.80 3.22
C ASP A 386 5.67 -11.66 1.96
N ASN A 387 4.75 -10.70 1.92
CA ASN A 387 3.84 -10.46 0.80
C ASN A 387 4.16 -9.22 -0.02
N LYS A 388 5.30 -8.55 0.24
CA LYS A 388 5.68 -7.29 -0.39
C LYS A 388 7.03 -7.37 -1.08
N ILE A 389 7.19 -6.57 -2.11
CA ILE A 389 8.50 -6.31 -2.71
C ILE A 389 9.33 -5.50 -1.72
N TRP A 390 10.55 -5.96 -1.45
CA TRP A 390 11.44 -5.33 -0.48
C TRP A 390 12.63 -4.66 -1.14
N GLU A 391 13.35 -5.36 -2.02
CA GLU A 391 14.57 -4.84 -2.66
C GLU A 391 14.57 -5.13 -4.16
N ILE A 392 15.13 -4.20 -4.94
CA ILE A 392 15.32 -4.35 -6.38
C ILE A 392 16.75 -3.91 -6.71
N GLY A 393 17.53 -4.74 -7.38
CA GLY A 393 18.89 -4.37 -7.79
C GLY A 393 19.79 -5.58 -7.99
N LYS A 394 21.09 -5.41 -7.73
CA LYS A 394 22.06 -6.51 -7.70
C LYS A 394 22.04 -7.16 -6.33
N LEU A 395 21.32 -8.27 -6.19
CA LEU A 395 21.02 -8.94 -4.93
C LEU A 395 21.60 -10.35 -4.92
N GLU A 396 22.28 -10.70 -3.83
CA GLU A 396 22.74 -12.06 -3.56
C GLU A 396 21.77 -12.77 -2.62
N PRO A 397 21.55 -14.09 -2.77
CA PRO A 397 20.71 -14.86 -1.85
C PRO A 397 21.21 -14.79 -0.42
N PHE A 398 20.30 -14.69 0.55
CA PHE A 398 20.64 -14.94 1.95
C PHE A 398 20.80 -16.44 2.21
N VAL A 399 21.47 -16.78 3.31
CA VAL A 399 21.60 -18.17 3.75
C VAL A 399 20.21 -18.75 4.02
N GLY A 400 19.85 -19.81 3.31
CA GLY A 400 18.54 -20.46 3.42
C GLY A 400 17.37 -19.70 2.79
N GLU A 401 17.62 -18.65 2.01
CA GLU A 401 16.60 -17.95 1.23
C GLU A 401 16.13 -18.81 0.06
N THR A 402 14.82 -18.88 -0.17
CA THR A 402 14.26 -19.52 -1.36
C THR A 402 14.59 -18.67 -2.59
N VAL A 403 15.13 -19.29 -3.65
CA VAL A 403 15.52 -18.60 -4.88
C VAL A 403 14.76 -19.15 -6.07
N THR A 404 14.16 -18.27 -6.87
CA THR A 404 13.63 -18.58 -8.20
C THR A 404 14.58 -18.05 -9.26
N ASP A 405 14.95 -18.90 -10.22
CA ASP A 405 15.65 -18.47 -11.43
C ASP A 405 14.62 -18.07 -12.51
N GLY A 406 14.69 -16.83 -12.96
CA GLY A 406 13.83 -16.28 -13.99
C GLY A 406 14.26 -16.65 -15.41
N ASN A 407 15.40 -17.32 -15.59
CA ASN A 407 15.92 -17.78 -16.88
C ASN A 407 16.08 -16.68 -17.95
N GLY A 408 16.35 -15.44 -17.52
CA GLY A 408 16.46 -14.27 -18.39
C GLY A 408 15.13 -13.73 -18.94
N LEU A 409 14.01 -14.32 -18.52
CA LEU A 409 12.66 -13.96 -18.98
C LEU A 409 12.19 -12.63 -18.37
N ILE A 410 11.05 -12.13 -18.85
CA ILE A 410 10.48 -10.88 -18.37
C ILE A 410 9.73 -11.11 -17.07
N LEU A 411 10.12 -10.39 -16.02
CA LEU A 411 9.33 -10.23 -14.80
C LEU A 411 8.61 -8.87 -14.87
N ALA A 412 7.30 -8.89 -14.67
CA ALA A 412 6.43 -7.71 -14.65
C ALA A 412 5.49 -7.74 -13.44
N PRO A 413 4.87 -6.60 -13.04
CA PRO A 413 3.75 -6.66 -12.12
C PRO A 413 2.66 -7.56 -12.68
N GLY A 414 1.96 -8.27 -11.80
CA GLY A 414 0.82 -9.08 -12.20
C GLY A 414 -0.27 -8.23 -12.84
N PHE A 415 -0.91 -8.73 -13.88
CA PHE A 415 -1.86 -7.95 -14.66
C PHE A 415 -3.14 -7.69 -13.87
N ILE A 416 -3.69 -6.49 -14.05
CA ILE A 416 -4.94 -6.05 -13.45
C ILE A 416 -6.00 -6.01 -14.55
N ASP A 417 -7.02 -6.84 -14.40
CA ASP A 417 -8.17 -6.86 -15.29
C ASP A 417 -9.22 -5.85 -14.80
N SER A 418 -9.25 -4.67 -15.44
CA SER A 418 -10.12 -3.56 -15.02
C SER A 418 -11.61 -3.81 -15.22
N HIS A 419 -11.97 -4.75 -16.10
CA HIS A 419 -13.35 -5.07 -16.45
C HIS A 419 -13.50 -6.59 -16.55
N SER A 420 -13.96 -7.22 -15.48
CA SER A 420 -13.99 -8.67 -15.37
C SER A 420 -15.34 -9.21 -14.90
N HIS A 421 -15.84 -10.23 -15.59
CA HIS A 421 -17.03 -11.01 -15.24
C HIS A 421 -16.67 -12.41 -14.72
N HIS A 422 -15.41 -12.66 -14.37
CA HIS A 422 -14.93 -13.96 -13.91
C HIS A 422 -15.40 -14.35 -12.50
N TYR A 423 -15.94 -13.40 -11.70
CA TYR A 423 -16.35 -13.66 -10.31
C TYR A 423 -17.22 -14.91 -10.15
N GLY A 424 -18.24 -15.06 -11.00
CA GLY A 424 -19.17 -16.21 -10.93
C GLY A 424 -18.51 -17.57 -11.15
N SER A 425 -17.32 -17.62 -11.76
CA SER A 425 -16.58 -18.88 -11.97
C SER A 425 -15.72 -19.29 -10.76
N LEU A 426 -15.40 -18.36 -9.87
CA LEU A 426 -14.48 -18.60 -8.75
C LEU A 426 -15.04 -19.55 -7.68
N ASP A 427 -16.36 -19.66 -7.56
CA ASP A 427 -16.99 -20.64 -6.67
C ASP A 427 -16.65 -22.09 -7.05
N LYS A 428 -16.56 -22.37 -8.36
CA LYS A 428 -16.24 -23.71 -8.90
C LYS A 428 -14.74 -23.86 -9.16
N THR A 429 -14.06 -22.77 -9.48
CA THR A 429 -12.65 -22.75 -9.87
C THR A 429 -11.87 -21.69 -9.06
N PRO A 430 -11.68 -21.89 -7.75
CA PRO A 430 -11.00 -20.91 -6.89
C PRO A 430 -9.52 -20.71 -7.27
N THR A 431 -8.95 -21.65 -8.03
CA THR A 431 -7.61 -21.56 -8.63
C THR A 431 -7.52 -20.58 -9.79
N ALA A 432 -8.62 -19.98 -10.25
CA ALA A 432 -8.64 -18.87 -11.20
C ALA A 432 -7.84 -19.15 -12.51
N ILE A 433 -7.86 -20.38 -13.01
CA ILE A 433 -7.07 -20.81 -14.17
C ILE A 433 -7.25 -19.90 -15.40
N PRO A 434 -8.47 -19.46 -15.78
CA PRO A 434 -8.64 -18.56 -16.93
C PRO A 434 -7.86 -17.25 -16.77
N MET A 435 -7.72 -16.75 -15.53
CA MET A 435 -7.02 -15.51 -15.22
C MET A 435 -5.51 -15.74 -15.09
N LEU A 436 -5.10 -16.73 -14.30
CA LEU A 436 -3.68 -16.99 -14.03
C LEU A 436 -2.90 -17.42 -15.28
N SER A 437 -3.52 -18.20 -16.17
CA SER A 437 -2.89 -18.61 -17.44
C SER A 437 -2.55 -17.41 -18.35
N GLN A 438 -3.17 -16.26 -18.10
CA GLN A 438 -2.91 -15.01 -18.80
C GLN A 438 -1.96 -14.06 -18.04
N GLY A 439 -1.58 -14.36 -16.80
CA GLY A 439 -0.77 -13.48 -15.95
C GLY A 439 -1.57 -12.51 -15.07
N ILE A 440 -2.90 -12.64 -15.02
CA ILE A 440 -3.77 -11.77 -14.23
C ILE A 440 -3.67 -12.15 -12.74
N THR A 441 -3.39 -11.16 -11.90
CA THR A 441 -3.32 -11.31 -10.44
C THR A 441 -4.48 -10.63 -9.72
N THR A 442 -5.15 -9.70 -10.38
CA THR A 442 -6.26 -8.92 -9.82
C THR A 442 -7.37 -8.78 -10.85
N ILE A 443 -8.61 -9.09 -10.43
CA ILE A 443 -9.81 -8.82 -11.23
C ILE A 443 -10.65 -7.71 -10.59
N VAL A 444 -11.24 -6.86 -11.41
CA VAL A 444 -12.18 -5.82 -10.96
C VAL A 444 -13.57 -6.16 -11.46
N ILE A 445 -14.46 -6.39 -10.51
CA ILE A 445 -15.84 -6.86 -10.71
C ILE A 445 -16.82 -5.72 -10.40
N GLY A 446 -18.12 -6.00 -10.48
CA GLY A 446 -19.12 -4.95 -10.25
C GLY A 446 -19.31 -4.06 -11.48
N GLN A 447 -19.21 -4.65 -12.66
CA GLN A 447 -19.20 -3.96 -13.94
C GLN A 447 -20.59 -3.86 -14.56
N ASP A 448 -20.72 -3.02 -15.58
CA ASP A 448 -21.93 -2.85 -16.40
C ASP A 448 -23.19 -2.56 -15.55
N GLY A 449 -23.02 -1.80 -14.47
CA GLY A 449 -24.07 -1.40 -13.54
C GLY A 449 -24.52 -2.48 -12.54
N SER A 450 -24.01 -3.70 -12.63
CA SER A 450 -24.36 -4.81 -11.71
C SER A 450 -23.26 -5.05 -10.68
N SER A 451 -23.62 -5.33 -9.42
CA SER A 451 -22.64 -5.50 -8.35
C SER A 451 -23.15 -6.35 -7.18
N TYR A 452 -22.22 -6.68 -6.28
CA TYR A 452 -22.49 -7.39 -5.02
C TYR A 452 -22.20 -6.46 -3.84
N ALA A 453 -22.87 -6.69 -2.71
CA ALA A 453 -22.58 -5.93 -1.50
C ALA A 453 -21.17 -6.23 -0.98
N MET A 454 -20.43 -5.21 -0.57
CA MET A 454 -19.04 -5.30 -0.14
C MET A 454 -18.84 -6.19 1.10
N ASP A 455 -19.82 -6.22 2.01
CA ASP A 455 -19.78 -7.12 3.18
C ASP A 455 -19.96 -8.58 2.76
N SER A 456 -20.84 -8.84 1.78
CA SER A 456 -21.04 -10.18 1.22
C SER A 456 -19.78 -10.65 0.50
N LEU A 457 -19.13 -9.80 -0.30
CA LEU A 457 -17.86 -10.11 -0.95
C LEU A 457 -16.74 -10.35 0.07
N SER A 458 -16.63 -9.48 1.08
CA SER A 458 -15.63 -9.61 2.14
C SER A 458 -15.81 -10.89 2.95
N LYS A 459 -17.05 -11.30 3.21
CA LYS A 459 -17.38 -12.55 3.88
C LYS A 459 -17.05 -13.74 2.98
N TRP A 460 -17.47 -13.70 1.72
CA TRP A 460 -17.22 -14.76 0.74
C TRP A 460 -15.73 -15.01 0.55
N MET A 461 -14.90 -13.97 0.38
CA MET A 461 -13.44 -14.12 0.25
C MET A 461 -12.77 -14.75 1.48
N LYS A 462 -13.34 -14.56 2.68
CA LYS A 462 -12.84 -15.20 3.91
C LYS A 462 -13.24 -16.67 3.99
N GLU A 463 -14.44 -17.01 3.57
CA GLU A 463 -14.99 -18.37 3.60
C GLU A 463 -14.48 -19.24 2.44
N LYS A 464 -14.21 -18.61 1.29
CA LYS A 464 -13.75 -19.23 0.06
C LYS A 464 -12.53 -18.47 -0.48
N PRO A 465 -11.32 -18.77 0.02
CA PRO A 465 -10.09 -18.22 -0.54
C PRO A 465 -9.97 -18.53 -2.03
N VAL A 466 -9.44 -17.57 -2.79
CA VAL A 466 -9.20 -17.70 -4.24
C VAL A 466 -7.78 -17.29 -4.58
N ALA A 467 -7.30 -17.67 -5.76
CA ALA A 467 -5.92 -17.43 -6.16
C ALA A 467 -5.61 -15.97 -6.55
N VAL A 468 -6.60 -15.21 -7.02
CA VAL A 468 -6.44 -13.82 -7.49
C VAL A 468 -7.06 -12.81 -6.53
N ASN A 469 -6.54 -11.59 -6.51
CA ASN A 469 -7.18 -10.49 -5.80
C ASN A 469 -8.49 -10.08 -6.48
N VAL A 470 -9.42 -9.54 -5.69
CA VAL A 470 -10.72 -9.06 -6.18
C VAL A 470 -10.95 -7.63 -5.69
N ALA A 471 -11.25 -6.72 -6.59
CA ALA A 471 -11.80 -5.39 -6.29
C ALA A 471 -13.21 -5.28 -6.88
N SER A 472 -14.07 -4.40 -6.33
CA SER A 472 -15.43 -4.22 -6.86
C SER A 472 -15.83 -2.76 -6.90
N TYR A 473 -16.52 -2.39 -7.99
CA TYR A 473 -17.35 -1.20 -8.05
C TYR A 473 -18.73 -1.46 -7.42
N THR A 474 -19.42 -0.38 -7.06
CA THR A 474 -20.86 -0.39 -6.75
C THR A 474 -21.62 -0.09 -8.03
N GLY A 475 -22.52 -0.99 -8.41
CA GLY A 475 -23.26 -0.94 -9.67
C GLY A 475 -24.54 -0.12 -9.56
N HIS A 476 -24.72 0.82 -10.48
CA HIS A 476 -25.90 1.69 -10.57
C HIS A 476 -27.22 0.92 -10.74
N ALA A 477 -27.27 -0.10 -11.62
CA ALA A 477 -28.46 -0.91 -11.80
C ALA A 477 -28.84 -1.67 -10.52
N THR A 478 -27.85 -2.13 -9.74
CA THR A 478 -28.08 -2.75 -8.42
C THR A 478 -28.69 -1.76 -7.43
N LEU A 479 -28.24 -0.50 -7.43
CA LEU A 479 -28.83 0.55 -6.59
C LEU A 479 -30.28 0.82 -6.99
N ARG A 480 -30.55 1.01 -8.29
CA ARG A 480 -31.90 1.20 -8.82
C ARG A 480 -32.82 0.04 -8.47
N GLN A 481 -32.38 -1.20 -8.66
CA GLN A 481 -33.18 -2.39 -8.36
C GLN A 481 -33.54 -2.47 -6.87
N LYS A 482 -32.59 -2.14 -5.97
CA LYS A 482 -32.84 -2.14 -4.52
C LYS A 482 -33.84 -1.06 -4.09
N VAL A 483 -33.81 0.11 -4.72
CA VAL A 483 -34.63 1.26 -4.31
C VAL A 483 -35.99 1.30 -5.01
N MET A 484 -35.99 1.07 -6.33
CA MET A 484 -37.16 1.21 -7.19
C MET A 484 -37.93 -0.11 -7.38
N GLY A 485 -37.29 -1.24 -7.09
CA GLY A 485 -37.81 -2.58 -7.37
C GLY A 485 -37.84 -2.89 -8.89
N PRO A 486 -38.10 -4.16 -9.26
CA PRO A 486 -38.02 -4.61 -10.66
C PRO A 486 -38.98 -3.90 -11.61
N ARG A 487 -40.18 -3.51 -11.13
CA ARG A 487 -41.15 -2.74 -11.94
C ARG A 487 -40.79 -1.25 -12.06
N GLY A 488 -39.98 -0.73 -11.15
CA GLY A 488 -39.57 0.68 -11.15
C GLY A 488 -38.50 1.01 -12.18
N LEU A 489 -37.78 0.01 -12.71
CA LEU A 489 -36.64 0.21 -13.61
C LEU A 489 -36.99 0.85 -14.97
N TYR A 490 -38.26 0.74 -15.39
CA TYR A 490 -38.76 1.22 -16.69
C TYR A 490 -39.15 2.71 -16.73
N ARG A 491 -38.63 3.51 -15.79
CA ARG A 491 -38.83 4.96 -15.71
C ARG A 491 -37.63 5.63 -15.04
N THR A 492 -37.51 6.94 -15.14
CA THR A 492 -36.53 7.71 -14.36
C THR A 492 -36.75 7.56 -12.85
N ALA A 493 -35.68 7.60 -12.06
CA ALA A 493 -35.77 7.66 -10.61
C ALA A 493 -36.40 8.99 -10.14
N ARG A 494 -37.22 8.92 -9.10
CA ARG A 494 -37.74 10.10 -8.41
C ARG A 494 -36.67 10.68 -7.48
N PRO A 495 -36.71 11.98 -7.15
CA PRO A 495 -35.71 12.60 -6.28
C PRO A 495 -35.47 11.85 -4.97
N GLU A 496 -36.53 11.36 -4.31
CA GLU A 496 -36.44 10.58 -3.08
C GLU A 496 -35.80 9.20 -3.26
N GLU A 497 -35.87 8.63 -4.47
CA GLU A 497 -35.20 7.38 -4.83
C GLU A 497 -33.71 7.63 -5.08
N VAL A 498 -33.36 8.74 -5.74
CA VAL A 498 -31.96 9.16 -5.91
C VAL A 498 -31.28 9.38 -4.56
N GLU A 499 -31.94 10.05 -3.61
CA GLU A 499 -31.38 10.22 -2.26
C GLU A 499 -31.14 8.88 -1.54
N LYS A 500 -32.04 7.90 -1.69
CA LYS A 500 -31.82 6.55 -1.15
C LYS A 500 -30.63 5.85 -1.82
N MET A 501 -30.48 5.99 -3.13
CA MET A 501 -29.35 5.42 -3.87
C MET A 501 -28.02 6.06 -3.44
N LYS A 502 -27.99 7.37 -3.17
CA LYS A 502 -26.83 8.09 -2.65
C LYS A 502 -26.36 7.52 -1.31
N VAL A 503 -27.30 7.31 -0.36
CA VAL A 503 -27.00 6.72 0.96
C VAL A 503 -26.43 5.30 0.83
N LEU A 504 -27.02 4.48 -0.04
CA LEU A 504 -26.54 3.12 -0.29
C LEU A 504 -25.15 3.11 -0.93
N LEU A 505 -24.91 3.98 -1.92
CA LEU A 505 -23.61 4.12 -2.57
C LEU A 505 -22.54 4.55 -1.56
N GLU A 506 -22.79 5.58 -0.76
CA GLU A 506 -21.87 6.04 0.29
C GLU A 506 -21.52 4.91 1.26
N THR A 507 -22.52 4.14 1.69
CA THR A 507 -22.33 2.98 2.57
C THR A 507 -21.38 1.94 1.96
N GLU A 508 -21.55 1.61 0.67
CA GLU A 508 -20.70 0.62 0.00
C GLU A 508 -19.28 1.16 -0.26
N LEU A 509 -19.13 2.46 -0.53
CA LEU A 509 -17.83 3.13 -0.64
C LEU A 509 -17.07 3.10 0.69
N GLN A 510 -17.74 3.35 1.82
CA GLN A 510 -17.14 3.24 3.16
C GLN A 510 -16.70 1.81 3.49
N LYS A 511 -17.37 0.78 2.94
CA LYS A 511 -17.00 -0.63 3.12
C LYS A 511 -15.84 -1.09 2.23
N GLY A 512 -15.44 -0.26 1.26
CA GLY A 512 -14.25 -0.45 0.43
C GLY A 512 -14.52 -0.59 -1.07
N SER A 513 -15.73 -0.33 -1.56
CA SER A 513 -15.99 -0.24 -3.01
C SER A 513 -15.10 0.84 -3.62
N ILE A 514 -14.55 0.58 -4.81
CA ILE A 514 -13.60 1.51 -5.46
C ILE A 514 -14.29 2.66 -6.20
N GLY A 515 -15.61 2.58 -6.38
CA GLY A 515 -16.34 3.65 -7.05
C GLY A 515 -17.78 3.30 -7.45
N LEU A 516 -18.30 4.08 -8.41
CA LEU A 516 -19.56 3.83 -9.10
C LEU A 516 -19.29 3.24 -10.48
N ASN A 517 -20.05 2.22 -10.87
CA ASN A 517 -20.09 1.74 -12.24
C ASN A 517 -21.52 1.75 -12.81
N THR A 518 -21.69 2.14 -14.07
CA THR A 518 -22.98 2.16 -14.79
C THR A 518 -22.98 1.25 -16.02
N GLY A 519 -24.18 0.76 -16.35
CA GLY A 519 -24.46 0.02 -17.58
C GLY A 519 -25.64 0.65 -18.30
N LEU A 520 -25.45 1.84 -18.85
CA LEU A 520 -26.53 2.73 -19.29
C LEU A 520 -27.26 2.21 -20.54
N GLU A 521 -26.63 1.29 -21.28
CA GLU A 521 -27.28 0.62 -22.40
C GLU A 521 -28.33 -0.40 -21.95
N TYR A 522 -28.09 -1.14 -20.86
CA TYR A 522 -28.95 -2.25 -20.42
C TYR A 522 -30.30 -1.78 -19.86
N GLU A 523 -31.37 -2.55 -20.05
CA GLU A 523 -32.75 -2.20 -19.63
C GLU A 523 -32.87 -1.76 -18.16
N SER A 524 -32.08 -2.38 -17.27
CA SER A 524 -32.05 -2.05 -15.84
C SER A 524 -31.53 -0.65 -15.51
N SER A 525 -30.91 0.03 -16.49
CA SER A 525 -30.42 1.39 -16.37
C SER A 525 -30.81 2.30 -17.54
N PHE A 526 -31.31 1.77 -18.66
CA PHE A 526 -31.64 2.49 -19.90
C PHE A 526 -32.52 3.73 -19.67
N PHE A 527 -33.50 3.62 -18.76
CA PHE A 527 -34.44 4.70 -18.45
C PHE A 527 -33.91 5.72 -17.42
N SER A 528 -32.66 5.62 -16.95
CA SER A 528 -32.08 6.68 -16.11
C SER A 528 -31.70 7.87 -16.99
N ASN A 529 -31.63 9.04 -16.36
CA ASN A 529 -31.13 10.25 -17.01
C ASN A 529 -29.74 10.61 -16.48
N ARG A 530 -29.12 11.61 -17.13
CA ARG A 530 -27.80 12.13 -16.77
C ARG A 530 -27.73 12.64 -15.33
N ASP A 531 -28.74 13.37 -14.88
CA ASP A 531 -28.74 14.03 -13.56
C ASP A 531 -28.76 13.01 -12.41
N GLU A 532 -29.50 11.90 -12.57
CA GLU A 532 -29.47 10.76 -11.64
C GLU A 532 -28.05 10.20 -11.49
N VAL A 533 -27.35 9.99 -12.61
CA VAL A 533 -25.97 9.46 -12.60
C VAL A 533 -25.00 10.49 -12.02
N LEU A 534 -25.14 11.76 -12.39
CA LEU A 534 -24.31 12.86 -11.90
C LEU A 534 -24.38 12.99 -10.37
N GLU A 535 -25.57 12.91 -9.78
CA GLU A 535 -25.73 12.99 -8.32
C GLU A 535 -25.04 11.83 -7.58
N LEU A 536 -25.07 10.63 -8.16
CA LEU A 536 -24.35 9.47 -7.63
C LEU A 536 -22.83 9.60 -7.84
N ALA A 537 -22.40 10.12 -8.99
CA ALA A 537 -20.99 10.39 -9.28
C ALA A 537 -20.39 11.41 -8.30
N LYS A 538 -21.16 12.45 -7.91
CA LYS A 538 -20.75 13.40 -6.86
C LYS A 538 -20.53 12.72 -5.51
N VAL A 539 -21.38 11.77 -5.12
CA VAL A 539 -21.17 10.97 -3.89
C VAL A 539 -19.90 10.13 -3.97
N ALA A 540 -19.65 9.49 -5.13
CA ALA A 540 -18.41 8.76 -5.36
C ALA A 540 -17.18 9.67 -5.27
N ALA A 541 -17.26 10.89 -5.82
CA ALA A 541 -16.19 11.88 -5.82
C ALA A 541 -15.82 12.34 -4.41
N ILE A 542 -16.80 12.71 -3.59
CA ILE A 542 -16.60 13.14 -2.19
C ILE A 542 -15.88 12.07 -1.36
N ASN A 543 -16.16 10.81 -1.67
CA ASN A 543 -15.55 9.67 -1.00
C ASN A 543 -14.19 9.28 -1.62
N GLY A 544 -13.70 9.95 -2.66
CA GLY A 544 -12.43 9.64 -3.34
C GLY A 544 -12.49 8.42 -4.27
N GLY A 545 -13.69 8.01 -4.69
CA GLY A 545 -13.89 6.92 -5.64
C GLY A 545 -13.60 7.30 -7.10
N ARG A 546 -13.98 6.40 -8.00
CA ARG A 546 -13.92 6.56 -9.47
C ARG A 546 -15.29 6.34 -10.09
N TYR A 547 -15.50 6.82 -11.32
CA TYR A 547 -16.69 6.51 -12.11
C TYR A 547 -16.30 5.78 -13.38
N MET A 548 -16.86 4.59 -13.59
CA MET A 548 -16.67 3.81 -14.80
C MET A 548 -18.03 3.55 -15.47
N SER A 549 -18.09 3.54 -16.79
CA SER A 549 -19.36 3.41 -17.50
C SER A 549 -19.23 2.55 -18.74
N HIS A 550 -20.06 1.51 -18.83
CA HIS A 550 -20.63 1.12 -20.11
C HIS A 550 -21.62 2.21 -20.49
N ILE A 551 -21.16 3.09 -21.38
CA ILE A 551 -21.84 4.32 -21.79
C ILE A 551 -23.18 4.03 -22.47
N ARG A 552 -24.02 5.06 -22.60
CA ARG A 552 -25.43 4.89 -23.02
C ARG A 552 -25.61 4.31 -24.41
N SER A 553 -24.66 4.55 -25.31
CA SER A 553 -24.64 4.02 -26.66
C SER A 553 -23.19 3.90 -27.12
N GLU A 554 -22.90 2.78 -27.77
CA GLU A 554 -21.60 2.50 -28.41
C GLU A 554 -21.73 2.52 -29.94
N ASP A 555 -22.90 2.96 -30.42
CA ASP A 555 -23.37 2.86 -31.80
C ASP A 555 -24.04 4.17 -32.28
N ILE A 556 -25.37 4.20 -32.38
CA ILE A 556 -26.18 5.23 -33.03
C ILE A 556 -25.97 6.60 -32.37
N ASN A 557 -25.84 6.66 -31.05
CA ASN A 557 -25.71 7.89 -30.27
C ASN A 557 -24.38 7.94 -29.48
N LEU A 558 -23.31 7.41 -30.09
CA LEU A 558 -21.99 7.33 -29.46
C LEU A 558 -21.46 8.71 -29.04
N THR A 559 -21.62 9.72 -29.90
CA THR A 559 -21.13 11.09 -29.65
C THR A 559 -21.78 11.70 -28.41
N GLU A 560 -23.09 11.58 -28.27
CA GLU A 560 -23.87 12.06 -27.13
C GLU A 560 -23.52 11.30 -25.84
N ALA A 561 -23.28 9.99 -25.95
CA ALA A 561 -22.87 9.17 -24.81
C ALA A 561 -21.46 9.53 -24.31
N ILE A 562 -20.55 9.90 -25.22
CA ILE A 562 -19.23 10.45 -24.88
C ILE A 562 -19.37 11.82 -24.20
N ASP A 563 -20.23 12.70 -24.72
CA ASP A 563 -20.51 14.00 -24.09
C ASP A 563 -21.04 13.83 -22.66
N GLU A 564 -21.97 12.89 -22.47
CA GLU A 564 -22.56 12.62 -21.15
C GLU A 564 -21.48 12.26 -20.11
N ILE A 565 -20.54 11.35 -20.43
CA ILE A 565 -19.50 10.96 -19.47
C ILE A 565 -18.46 12.06 -19.25
N ILE A 566 -18.11 12.83 -20.29
CA ILE A 566 -17.23 14.00 -20.18
C ILE A 566 -17.86 15.03 -19.23
N ASP A 567 -19.13 15.33 -19.42
CA ASP A 567 -19.88 16.29 -18.61
C ASP A 567 -19.99 15.85 -17.15
N ILE A 568 -20.27 14.56 -16.90
CA ILE A 568 -20.28 14.00 -15.55
C ILE A 568 -18.91 14.15 -14.91
N GLY A 569 -17.82 13.82 -15.62
CA GLY A 569 -16.46 14.00 -15.14
C GLY A 569 -16.14 15.46 -14.79
N ARG A 570 -16.59 16.40 -15.63
CA ARG A 570 -16.43 17.84 -15.44
C ARG A 570 -17.17 18.35 -14.21
N GLU A 571 -18.44 18.00 -14.07
CA GLU A 571 -19.32 18.53 -13.02
C GLU A 571 -19.12 17.85 -11.66
N ALA A 572 -18.96 16.52 -11.63
CA ALA A 572 -18.68 15.80 -10.40
C ALA A 572 -17.20 15.91 -9.97
N LYS A 573 -16.31 16.39 -10.84
CA LYS A 573 -14.86 16.47 -10.63
C LYS A 573 -14.27 15.13 -10.21
N ILE A 574 -14.71 14.07 -10.87
CA ILE A 574 -14.30 12.69 -10.62
C ILE A 574 -13.55 12.14 -11.83
N PRO A 575 -12.51 11.31 -11.66
CA PRO A 575 -11.95 10.58 -12.78
C PRO A 575 -12.99 9.62 -13.36
N VAL A 576 -13.10 9.62 -14.69
CA VAL A 576 -14.06 8.85 -15.45
C VAL A 576 -13.37 7.88 -16.40
N GLN A 577 -13.96 6.69 -16.57
CA GLN A 577 -13.46 5.68 -17.49
C GLN A 577 -14.60 5.14 -18.36
N ILE A 578 -14.40 5.16 -19.67
CA ILE A 578 -15.23 4.44 -20.63
C ILE A 578 -14.84 2.95 -20.56
N SER A 579 -15.78 2.11 -20.16
CA SER A 579 -15.61 0.65 -20.23
C SER A 579 -15.55 0.21 -21.69
N HIS A 580 -14.69 -0.77 -21.96
CA HIS A 580 -14.59 -1.55 -23.18
C HIS A 580 -14.80 -0.74 -24.47
N GLY A 581 -14.09 0.39 -24.57
CA GLY A 581 -14.23 1.37 -25.64
C GLY A 581 -14.19 0.75 -27.03
N LYS A 582 -15.21 1.10 -27.83
CA LYS A 582 -15.45 0.55 -29.17
C LYS A 582 -16.32 1.49 -30.01
N ILE A 583 -16.39 1.18 -31.31
CA ILE A 583 -17.34 1.77 -32.26
C ILE A 583 -18.10 0.61 -32.90
N ALA A 584 -19.36 0.44 -32.51
CA ALA A 584 -20.17 -0.70 -32.96
C ALA A 584 -20.93 -0.41 -34.27
N LEU A 585 -21.26 0.86 -34.55
CA LEU A 585 -22.02 1.19 -35.76
C LEU A 585 -21.13 1.05 -37.01
N ARG A 586 -21.46 0.11 -37.89
CA ARG A 586 -20.64 -0.22 -39.08
C ARG A 586 -20.38 0.96 -40.00
N SER A 587 -21.37 1.83 -40.18
CA SER A 587 -21.23 3.05 -40.99
C SER A 587 -20.26 4.09 -40.40
N GLN A 588 -19.86 3.95 -39.13
CA GLN A 588 -18.88 4.79 -38.45
C GLN A 588 -17.53 4.10 -38.23
N TRP A 589 -17.31 2.88 -38.72
CA TRP A 589 -15.99 2.24 -38.58
C TRP A 589 -14.88 3.10 -39.22
N LYS A 590 -13.67 2.97 -38.67
CA LYS A 590 -12.45 3.73 -38.99
C LYS A 590 -12.48 5.19 -38.54
N SER A 591 -13.39 5.54 -37.63
CA SER A 591 -13.53 6.88 -37.04
C SER A 591 -12.97 6.99 -35.62
N ALA A 592 -12.28 5.98 -35.08
CA ALA A 592 -11.73 6.03 -33.72
C ALA A 592 -10.85 7.27 -33.46
N HIS A 593 -10.16 7.78 -34.47
CA HIS A 593 -9.37 9.00 -34.35
C HIS A 593 -10.20 10.25 -33.96
N GLU A 594 -11.45 10.35 -34.40
CA GLU A 594 -12.35 11.46 -34.05
C GLU A 594 -12.79 11.37 -32.59
N VAL A 595 -13.20 10.17 -32.16
CA VAL A 595 -13.54 9.88 -30.76
C VAL A 595 -12.34 10.20 -29.85
N LEU A 596 -11.16 9.70 -30.18
CA LEU A 596 -9.94 9.91 -29.39
C LEU A 596 -9.52 11.38 -29.34
N ALA A 597 -9.71 12.14 -30.42
CA ALA A 597 -9.44 13.58 -30.43
C ALA A 597 -10.34 14.32 -29.42
N LYS A 598 -11.63 13.98 -29.38
CA LYS A 598 -12.59 14.53 -28.41
C LYS A 598 -12.22 14.17 -26.96
N LEU A 599 -11.83 12.93 -26.70
CA LEU A 599 -11.34 12.52 -25.38
C LEU A 599 -10.06 13.28 -24.99
N GLN A 600 -9.16 13.52 -25.95
CA GLN A 600 -7.93 14.25 -25.72
C GLN A 600 -8.18 15.74 -25.41
N GLU A 601 -9.16 16.36 -26.06
CA GLU A 601 -9.61 17.72 -25.78
C GLU A 601 -10.17 17.82 -24.36
N ALA A 602 -11.06 16.92 -23.96
CA ALA A 602 -11.57 16.86 -22.59
C ALA A 602 -10.44 16.70 -21.54
N ARG A 603 -9.40 15.90 -21.85
CA ARG A 603 -8.21 15.81 -20.98
C ARG A 603 -7.42 17.11 -20.91
N ALA A 604 -7.31 17.85 -22.01
CA ALA A 604 -6.66 19.16 -22.03
C ALA A 604 -7.41 20.20 -21.17
N GLU A 605 -8.74 20.05 -21.02
CA GLU A 605 -9.56 20.84 -20.08
C GLU A 605 -9.34 20.46 -18.60
N GLY A 606 -8.59 19.39 -18.32
CA GLY A 606 -8.33 18.89 -16.97
C GLY A 606 -9.28 17.79 -16.51
N ILE A 607 -10.15 17.27 -17.39
CA ILE A 607 -11.02 16.13 -17.08
C ILE A 607 -10.18 14.86 -17.14
N GLN A 608 -10.19 14.08 -16.06
CA GLN A 608 -9.47 12.81 -16.00
C GLN A 608 -10.29 11.69 -16.68
N ILE A 609 -10.46 11.78 -18.00
CA ILE A 609 -11.16 10.76 -18.80
C ILE A 609 -10.18 9.73 -19.37
N THR A 610 -10.54 8.46 -19.26
CA THR A 610 -9.74 7.29 -19.65
C THR A 610 -10.64 6.24 -20.30
N ALA A 611 -10.05 5.15 -20.80
CA ALA A 611 -10.81 4.02 -21.32
C ALA A 611 -10.14 2.70 -20.93
N ASP A 612 -10.89 1.59 -21.01
CA ASP A 612 -10.30 0.28 -21.20
C ASP A 612 -10.79 -0.39 -22.49
N CYS A 613 -10.05 -1.37 -22.98
CA CYS A 613 -10.37 -2.04 -24.24
C CYS A 613 -9.85 -3.48 -24.23
N TYR A 614 -10.64 -4.40 -24.80
CA TYR A 614 -10.25 -5.79 -25.04
C TYR A 614 -9.80 -5.99 -26.50
N PRO A 615 -8.85 -6.89 -26.78
CA PRO A 615 -8.19 -7.01 -28.08
C PRO A 615 -8.93 -7.91 -29.08
N TYR A 616 -10.24 -7.71 -29.23
CA TYR A 616 -11.10 -8.50 -30.11
C TYR A 616 -12.09 -7.61 -30.86
N THR A 617 -12.48 -8.04 -32.05
CA THR A 617 -13.53 -7.39 -32.84
C THR A 617 -14.92 -7.99 -32.61
N PHE A 618 -15.07 -8.77 -31.54
CA PHE A 618 -16.31 -9.41 -31.13
C PHE A 618 -16.64 -8.94 -29.72
N TRP A 619 -17.89 -8.57 -29.48
CA TRP A 619 -18.44 -8.36 -28.15
C TRP A 619 -19.31 -9.55 -27.76
N HIS A 620 -19.72 -9.65 -26.48
CA HIS A 620 -20.60 -10.71 -26.00
C HIS A 620 -21.70 -10.14 -25.11
N SER A 621 -22.97 -10.36 -25.48
CA SER A 621 -24.13 -9.90 -24.70
C SER A 621 -25.41 -10.66 -25.08
N THR A 622 -26.57 -10.20 -24.60
CA THR A 622 -27.90 -10.71 -24.96
C THR A 622 -28.29 -10.27 -26.37
N LEU A 623 -29.13 -11.03 -27.07
CA LEU A 623 -29.72 -10.67 -28.35
C LEU A 623 -30.51 -9.36 -28.27
N ARG A 624 -31.04 -9.03 -27.09
CA ARG A 624 -31.81 -7.79 -26.86
C ARG A 624 -30.99 -6.52 -27.07
N VAL A 625 -29.68 -6.51 -26.80
CA VAL A 625 -28.84 -5.30 -27.02
C VAL A 625 -28.77 -4.86 -28.47
N LEU A 626 -29.04 -5.76 -29.40
CA LEU A 626 -29.03 -5.49 -30.83
C LEU A 626 -30.18 -4.60 -31.31
N PHE A 627 -31.24 -4.41 -30.52
CA PHE A 627 -32.43 -3.69 -30.98
C PHE A 627 -32.37 -2.21 -30.59
N PRO A 628 -32.28 -1.29 -31.58
CA PRO A 628 -32.49 0.13 -31.33
C PRO A 628 -33.80 0.38 -30.59
N LYS A 629 -33.75 1.26 -29.58
CA LYS A 629 -34.92 1.68 -28.77
C LYS A 629 -35.68 0.53 -28.08
N ARG A 630 -35.12 -0.69 -28.04
CA ARG A 630 -35.76 -1.89 -27.47
C ARG A 630 -37.07 -2.29 -28.16
N ASP A 631 -37.22 -1.98 -29.45
CA ASP A 631 -38.39 -2.35 -30.25
C ASP A 631 -38.25 -3.75 -30.86
N TYR A 632 -38.44 -4.77 -30.03
CA TYR A 632 -38.20 -6.18 -30.37
C TYR A 632 -39.15 -6.77 -31.41
N THR A 633 -40.27 -6.09 -31.68
CA THR A 633 -41.34 -6.56 -32.58
C THR A 633 -41.34 -5.86 -33.93
N ASN A 634 -40.38 -4.97 -34.17
CA ASN A 634 -40.32 -4.15 -35.38
C ASN A 634 -39.27 -4.68 -36.37
N LEU A 635 -39.73 -4.99 -37.59
CA LEU A 635 -38.88 -5.54 -38.64
C LEU A 635 -37.80 -4.56 -39.12
N GLU A 636 -38.10 -3.28 -39.24
CA GLU A 636 -37.13 -2.25 -39.64
C GLU A 636 -36.02 -2.11 -38.60
N SER A 637 -36.38 -2.18 -37.31
CA SER A 637 -35.43 -2.20 -36.19
C SER A 637 -34.49 -3.40 -36.27
N ALA A 638 -35.05 -4.59 -36.54
CA ALA A 638 -34.26 -5.81 -36.71
C ALA A 638 -33.37 -5.77 -37.98
N GLN A 639 -33.86 -5.20 -39.07
CA GLN A 639 -33.09 -5.01 -40.31
C GLN A 639 -31.89 -4.10 -40.06
N MET A 640 -32.12 -2.94 -39.44
CA MET A 640 -31.06 -2.02 -39.05
C MET A 640 -30.01 -2.72 -38.19
N ALA A 641 -30.44 -3.51 -37.20
CA ALA A 641 -29.53 -4.29 -36.36
C ALA A 641 -28.64 -5.23 -37.18
N THR A 642 -29.24 -6.05 -38.05
CA THR A 642 -28.51 -7.03 -38.89
C THR A 642 -27.64 -6.40 -39.98
N GLU A 643 -27.87 -5.14 -40.33
CA GLU A 643 -27.09 -4.43 -41.33
C GLU A 643 -25.96 -3.58 -40.72
N GLN A 644 -26.19 -2.99 -39.55
CA GLN A 644 -25.35 -1.94 -39.00
C GLN A 644 -24.74 -2.25 -37.64
N LEU A 645 -25.36 -3.12 -36.81
CA LEU A 645 -24.95 -3.34 -35.42
C LEU A 645 -24.22 -4.67 -35.18
N PHE A 646 -24.24 -5.58 -36.15
CA PHE A 646 -23.42 -6.79 -36.16
C PHE A 646 -23.44 -7.44 -37.55
N ASP A 647 -22.45 -8.29 -37.85
CA ASP A 647 -22.48 -9.14 -39.05
C ASP A 647 -23.18 -10.48 -38.73
N PRO A 648 -24.36 -10.78 -39.31
CA PRO A 648 -25.09 -12.01 -39.02
C PRO A 648 -24.43 -13.28 -39.53
N LYS A 649 -23.46 -13.17 -40.47
CA LYS A 649 -22.70 -14.29 -41.02
C LYS A 649 -21.49 -14.64 -40.17
N GLU A 650 -21.00 -13.73 -39.35
CA GLU A 650 -19.86 -13.94 -38.45
C GLU A 650 -20.26 -13.99 -36.97
N SER A 651 -21.43 -13.47 -36.61
CA SER A 651 -21.90 -13.42 -35.23
C SER A 651 -22.57 -14.72 -34.82
N ILE A 652 -22.19 -15.22 -33.65
CA ILE A 652 -22.44 -16.60 -33.24
C ILE A 652 -23.31 -16.64 -31.99
N ILE A 653 -24.36 -17.47 -32.05
CA ILE A 653 -25.18 -17.78 -30.88
C ILE A 653 -24.36 -18.66 -29.94
N VAL A 654 -24.05 -18.14 -28.75
CA VAL A 654 -23.27 -18.85 -27.72
C VAL A 654 -24.12 -19.87 -27.00
N ARG A 655 -25.35 -19.46 -26.68
CA ARG A 655 -26.36 -20.30 -26.04
C ARG A 655 -27.74 -19.84 -26.46
N PHE A 656 -28.67 -20.78 -26.50
CA PHE A 656 -30.08 -20.49 -26.73
C PHE A 656 -30.91 -21.61 -26.09
N ALA A 657 -31.43 -21.37 -24.89
CA ALA A 657 -32.16 -22.35 -24.09
C ALA A 657 -33.40 -22.93 -24.79
N PRO A 658 -34.20 -22.15 -25.56
CA PRO A 658 -35.34 -22.71 -26.30
C PRO A 658 -34.92 -23.77 -27.32
N ASN A 659 -33.70 -23.67 -27.88
CA ASN A 659 -33.14 -24.68 -28.77
C ASN A 659 -31.60 -24.75 -28.65
N LYS A 660 -31.11 -25.66 -27.81
CA LYS A 660 -29.67 -25.82 -27.52
C LYS A 660 -28.82 -26.16 -28.74
N SER A 661 -29.40 -26.67 -29.83
CA SER A 661 -28.67 -26.99 -31.07
C SER A 661 -28.18 -25.77 -31.86
N TYR A 662 -28.65 -24.57 -31.51
CA TYR A 662 -28.21 -23.32 -32.14
C TYR A 662 -26.90 -22.79 -31.57
N ALA A 663 -26.44 -23.30 -30.42
CA ALA A 663 -25.15 -22.93 -29.88
C ALA A 663 -24.03 -23.27 -30.88
N GLY A 664 -23.16 -22.29 -31.15
CA GLY A 664 -22.06 -22.39 -32.11
C GLY A 664 -22.44 -22.08 -33.57
N LYS A 665 -23.71 -21.81 -33.87
CA LYS A 665 -24.17 -21.39 -35.21
C LYS A 665 -24.21 -19.88 -35.34
N THR A 666 -24.04 -19.40 -36.57
CA THR A 666 -24.24 -17.99 -36.88
C THR A 666 -25.73 -17.65 -37.00
N LEU A 667 -26.09 -16.39 -36.84
CA LEU A 667 -27.49 -15.98 -37.05
C LEU A 667 -27.96 -16.32 -38.48
N ALA A 668 -27.10 -16.10 -39.48
CA ALA A 668 -27.38 -16.42 -40.87
C ALA A 668 -27.61 -17.93 -41.11
N GLU A 669 -26.84 -18.80 -40.44
CA GLU A 669 -27.07 -20.26 -40.50
C GLU A 669 -28.43 -20.63 -39.90
N ILE A 670 -28.80 -20.03 -38.77
CA ILE A 670 -30.11 -20.28 -38.12
C ILE A 670 -31.25 -19.76 -39.01
N ALA A 671 -31.07 -18.61 -39.64
CA ALA A 671 -32.03 -18.04 -40.58
C ALA A 671 -32.24 -18.98 -41.78
N GLY A 672 -31.15 -19.52 -42.34
CA GLY A 672 -31.20 -20.55 -43.37
C GLY A 672 -31.94 -21.82 -42.93
N LEU A 673 -31.68 -22.31 -41.71
CA LEU A 673 -32.40 -23.46 -41.14
C LEU A 673 -33.90 -23.20 -40.96
N ARG A 674 -34.29 -21.95 -40.70
CA ARG A 674 -35.69 -21.53 -40.50
C ARG A 674 -36.40 -21.14 -41.81
N GLY A 675 -35.68 -21.00 -42.92
CA GLY A 675 -36.23 -20.45 -44.17
C GLY A 675 -36.72 -19.01 -44.01
N LYS A 676 -36.09 -18.22 -43.15
CA LYS A 676 -36.44 -16.82 -42.84
C LYS A 676 -35.26 -15.89 -43.11
N THR A 677 -35.50 -14.59 -43.17
CA THR A 677 -34.44 -13.58 -43.20
C THR A 677 -33.72 -13.51 -41.85
N GLU A 678 -32.50 -12.96 -41.83
CA GLU A 678 -31.73 -12.75 -40.61
C GLU A 678 -32.49 -11.86 -39.62
N ALA A 679 -33.09 -10.76 -40.11
CA ALA A 679 -33.87 -9.82 -39.30
C ALA A 679 -35.09 -10.49 -38.65
N GLN A 680 -35.87 -11.24 -39.44
CA GLN A 680 -37.03 -11.96 -38.89
C GLN A 680 -36.59 -13.02 -37.88
N THR A 681 -35.49 -13.72 -38.17
CA THR A 681 -34.93 -14.73 -37.26
C THR A 681 -34.51 -14.11 -35.95
N LEU A 682 -33.84 -12.96 -35.97
CA LEU A 682 -33.44 -12.23 -34.76
C LEU A 682 -34.64 -11.90 -33.87
N MET A 683 -35.72 -11.35 -34.45
CA MET A 683 -36.96 -11.05 -33.72
C MET A 683 -37.58 -12.31 -33.10
N ASP A 684 -37.67 -13.38 -33.88
CA ASP A 684 -38.25 -14.65 -33.42
C ASP A 684 -37.45 -15.22 -32.23
N LEU A 685 -36.11 -15.17 -32.29
CA LEU A 685 -35.26 -15.68 -31.21
C LEU A 685 -35.46 -14.88 -29.91
N VAL A 686 -35.60 -13.55 -29.99
CA VAL A 686 -35.90 -12.72 -28.80
C VAL A 686 -37.27 -13.05 -28.22
N ALA A 687 -38.29 -13.22 -29.07
CA ALA A 687 -39.64 -13.59 -28.63
C ALA A 687 -39.67 -14.99 -27.99
N GLU A 688 -38.96 -15.96 -28.56
CA GLU A 688 -38.82 -17.31 -28.03
C GLU A 688 -38.07 -17.33 -26.69
N ALA A 689 -36.99 -16.56 -26.57
CA ALA A 689 -36.26 -16.41 -25.31
C ALA A 689 -37.16 -15.80 -24.22
N GLU A 690 -37.97 -14.79 -24.55
CA GLU A 690 -38.94 -14.20 -23.61
C GLU A 690 -40.03 -15.19 -23.19
N ALA A 691 -40.58 -15.94 -24.15
CA ALA A 691 -41.58 -16.97 -23.86
C ALA A 691 -41.00 -18.08 -22.98
N PHE A 692 -39.73 -18.44 -23.18
CA PHE A 692 -39.02 -19.40 -22.35
C PHE A 692 -38.81 -18.87 -20.94
N ASP A 693 -38.34 -17.63 -20.78
CA ASP A 693 -38.16 -16.99 -19.47
C ASP A 693 -39.45 -17.00 -18.64
N LYS A 694 -40.57 -16.59 -19.26
CA LYS A 694 -41.90 -16.62 -18.61
C LYS A 694 -42.35 -18.02 -18.22
N LYS A 695 -41.97 -19.03 -18.99
CA LYS A 695 -42.34 -20.43 -18.76
C LYS A 695 -41.45 -21.10 -17.72
N TYR A 696 -40.19 -20.71 -17.63
CA TYR A 696 -39.17 -21.31 -16.77
C TYR A 696 -38.45 -20.22 -15.95
N PRO A 697 -39.16 -19.54 -15.03
CA PRO A 697 -38.60 -18.41 -14.28
C PRO A 697 -37.43 -18.78 -13.35
N ASP A 698 -37.28 -20.06 -13.02
CA ASP A 698 -36.20 -20.59 -12.16
C ASP A 698 -35.02 -21.17 -12.97
N TYR A 699 -34.97 -20.96 -14.30
CA TYR A 699 -33.87 -21.47 -15.14
C TYR A 699 -32.58 -20.67 -14.93
N ASP A 700 -31.51 -21.34 -14.47
CA ASP A 700 -30.28 -20.69 -13.98
C ASP A 700 -29.08 -20.78 -14.95
N GLU A 701 -29.19 -21.50 -16.07
CA GLU A 701 -28.09 -21.68 -17.03
C GLU A 701 -27.93 -20.52 -18.04
N GLY A 702 -28.75 -19.47 -17.92
CA GLY A 702 -28.82 -18.34 -18.86
C GLY A 702 -29.55 -18.70 -20.15
N ILE A 703 -30.46 -17.81 -20.58
CA ILE A 703 -31.40 -18.13 -21.67
C ILE A 703 -30.78 -17.99 -23.04
N GLU A 704 -30.18 -16.84 -23.33
CA GLU A 704 -29.57 -16.58 -24.63
C GLU A 704 -28.30 -15.73 -24.47
N ALA A 705 -27.40 -15.84 -25.46
CA ALA A 705 -26.33 -14.89 -25.69
C ALA A 705 -25.77 -15.03 -27.11
N ILE A 706 -25.20 -13.94 -27.60
CA ILE A 706 -24.53 -13.83 -28.90
C ILE A 706 -23.11 -13.27 -28.72
N MET A 707 -22.16 -13.77 -29.53
CA MET A 707 -20.91 -13.06 -29.82
C MET A 707 -21.10 -12.25 -31.10
N GLY A 708 -21.20 -10.92 -30.98
CA GLY A 708 -21.46 -10.03 -32.10
C GLY A 708 -20.17 -9.54 -32.76
N LYS A 709 -19.96 -9.86 -34.03
CA LYS A 709 -18.91 -9.26 -34.88
C LYS A 709 -19.37 -7.87 -35.31
N SER A 710 -18.85 -6.83 -34.67
CA SER A 710 -19.36 -5.46 -34.85
C SER A 710 -18.28 -4.38 -34.77
N MET A 711 -17.01 -4.77 -34.85
CA MET A 711 -15.89 -3.82 -34.76
C MET A 711 -14.88 -4.06 -35.88
N ASP A 712 -14.20 -2.99 -36.27
CA ASP A 712 -13.05 -2.99 -37.18
C ASP A 712 -11.72 -3.11 -36.42
N ASP A 713 -10.73 -3.77 -37.02
CA ASP A 713 -9.41 -3.95 -36.39
C ASP A 713 -8.67 -2.60 -36.25
N GLU A 714 -8.82 -1.67 -37.19
CA GLU A 714 -8.13 -0.36 -37.16
C GLU A 714 -8.61 0.50 -35.98
N ASP A 715 -9.92 0.49 -35.70
CA ASP A 715 -10.49 1.21 -34.56
C ASP A 715 -10.04 0.60 -33.24
N VAL A 716 -10.07 -0.73 -33.11
CA VAL A 716 -9.59 -1.43 -31.91
C VAL A 716 -8.11 -1.13 -31.68
N GLU A 717 -7.30 -1.11 -32.73
CA GLU A 717 -5.88 -0.74 -32.64
C GLU A 717 -5.66 0.71 -32.21
N ALA A 718 -6.41 1.64 -32.79
CA ALA A 718 -6.34 3.04 -32.40
C ALA A 718 -6.71 3.26 -30.92
N ILE A 719 -7.80 2.62 -30.46
CA ILE A 719 -8.25 2.70 -29.07
C ILE A 719 -7.21 2.06 -28.13
N LEU A 720 -6.70 0.87 -28.46
CA LEU A 720 -5.63 0.22 -27.68
C LEU A 720 -4.35 1.09 -27.60
N ALA A 721 -3.99 1.76 -28.70
CA ALA A 721 -2.81 2.59 -28.79
C ALA A 721 -2.93 3.92 -28.03
N TRP A 722 -4.14 4.44 -27.81
CA TRP A 722 -4.33 5.71 -27.08
C TRP A 722 -3.67 5.63 -25.68
N PRO A 723 -2.79 6.58 -25.29
CA PRO A 723 -1.99 6.46 -24.06
C PRO A 723 -2.79 6.27 -22.77
N HIS A 724 -4.07 6.65 -22.77
CA HIS A 724 -4.96 6.60 -21.62
C HIS A 724 -5.93 5.39 -21.64
N THR A 725 -5.76 4.48 -22.59
CA THR A 725 -6.46 3.19 -22.62
C THR A 725 -5.66 2.14 -21.87
N ASN A 726 -6.24 1.54 -20.83
CA ASN A 726 -5.73 0.33 -20.19
C ASN A 726 -6.36 -0.93 -20.79
N ILE A 727 -5.80 -2.09 -20.51
CA ILE A 727 -6.30 -3.37 -21.05
C ILE A 727 -7.35 -3.97 -20.12
N CYS A 728 -8.41 -4.53 -20.68
CA CYS A 728 -9.37 -5.36 -19.97
C CYS A 728 -9.65 -6.67 -20.73
N SER A 729 -10.23 -7.64 -20.04
CA SER A 729 -10.74 -8.84 -20.70
C SER A 729 -12.21 -8.69 -21.11
N ASP A 730 -13.03 -8.01 -20.29
CA ASP A 730 -14.50 -8.10 -20.31
C ASP A 730 -15.00 -9.57 -20.30
N GLY A 731 -14.15 -10.46 -19.79
CA GLY A 731 -14.28 -11.89 -19.92
C GLY A 731 -15.02 -12.52 -18.75
N ALA A 732 -15.59 -13.68 -19.02
CA ALA A 732 -16.10 -14.60 -18.00
C ALA A 732 -15.51 -16.00 -18.26
N GLY A 733 -15.70 -16.92 -17.31
CA GLY A 733 -15.26 -18.31 -17.46
C GLY A 733 -15.98 -19.10 -18.57
N SER A 734 -16.92 -18.51 -19.31
CA SER A 734 -17.69 -19.15 -20.37
C SER A 734 -17.86 -18.26 -21.60
N GLY A 735 -18.06 -18.89 -22.76
CA GLY A 735 -18.70 -18.28 -23.93
C GLY A 735 -17.79 -17.55 -24.93
N HIS A 736 -16.86 -16.69 -24.48
CA HIS A 736 -16.06 -15.84 -25.38
C HIS A 736 -14.54 -15.99 -25.16
N PRO A 737 -13.71 -16.05 -26.22
CA PRO A 737 -12.25 -16.26 -26.10
C PRO A 737 -11.52 -15.22 -25.25
N ARG A 738 -12.03 -13.98 -25.20
CA ARG A 738 -11.49 -12.89 -24.35
C ARG A 738 -11.33 -13.27 -22.87
N GLY A 739 -12.15 -14.16 -22.33
CA GLY A 739 -12.00 -14.65 -20.95
C GLY A 739 -10.77 -15.50 -20.69
N HIS A 740 -10.14 -16.02 -21.75
CA HIS A 740 -8.98 -16.92 -21.63
C HIS A 740 -7.74 -16.43 -22.38
N GLY A 741 -7.83 -15.36 -23.15
CA GLY A 741 -6.74 -14.93 -24.03
C GLY A 741 -6.45 -13.42 -24.14
N ALA A 742 -7.29 -12.52 -23.59
CA ALA A 742 -7.14 -11.08 -23.82
C ALA A 742 -5.73 -10.53 -23.53
N PHE A 743 -5.17 -10.78 -22.36
CA PHE A 743 -3.88 -10.17 -22.00
C PHE A 743 -2.74 -10.74 -22.83
N THR A 744 -2.71 -12.05 -23.03
CA THR A 744 -1.68 -12.71 -23.85
C THR A 744 -1.84 -12.42 -25.34
N ARG A 745 -3.05 -12.09 -25.80
CA ARG A 745 -3.29 -11.62 -27.16
C ARG A 745 -2.68 -10.26 -27.40
N VAL A 746 -2.78 -9.33 -26.44
CA VAL A 746 -2.06 -8.05 -26.53
C VAL A 746 -0.55 -8.31 -26.63
N LEU A 747 0.01 -9.16 -25.76
CA LEU A 747 1.45 -9.45 -25.76
C LEU A 747 1.93 -10.18 -27.04
N GLY A 748 1.18 -11.16 -27.53
CA GLY A 748 1.51 -11.91 -28.74
C GLY A 748 1.22 -11.13 -30.03
N LYS A 749 -0.07 -10.88 -30.30
CA LYS A 749 -0.53 -10.24 -31.54
C LYS A 749 -0.13 -8.77 -31.61
N TYR A 750 -0.41 -7.97 -30.57
CA TYR A 750 -0.29 -6.51 -30.67
C TYR A 750 1.12 -5.98 -30.38
N VAL A 751 1.87 -6.63 -29.47
CA VAL A 751 3.25 -6.24 -29.14
C VAL A 751 4.27 -6.95 -30.02
N ARG A 752 4.32 -8.29 -30.02
CA ARG A 752 5.35 -9.04 -30.75
C ARG A 752 5.13 -9.00 -32.27
N GLU A 753 3.91 -9.28 -32.75
CA GLU A 753 3.63 -9.41 -34.19
C GLU A 753 3.38 -8.06 -34.86
N LYS A 754 2.40 -7.28 -34.39
CA LYS A 754 2.03 -6.00 -34.99
C LYS A 754 2.90 -4.82 -34.56
N LYS A 755 3.62 -4.93 -33.43
CA LYS A 755 4.47 -3.86 -32.88
C LYS A 755 3.71 -2.54 -32.68
N LEU A 756 2.44 -2.63 -32.28
CA LEU A 756 1.58 -1.47 -32.02
C LEU A 756 2.16 -0.56 -30.91
N PHE A 757 2.78 -1.16 -29.90
CA PHE A 757 3.54 -0.47 -28.86
C PHE A 757 4.62 -1.40 -28.26
N SER A 758 5.55 -0.84 -27.48
CA SER A 758 6.63 -1.59 -26.83
C SER A 758 6.10 -2.52 -25.72
N TRP A 759 6.94 -3.48 -25.30
CA TRP A 759 6.67 -4.32 -24.13
C TRP A 759 6.42 -3.48 -22.88
N GLU A 760 7.24 -2.46 -22.64
CA GLU A 760 7.13 -1.57 -21.48
C GLU A 760 5.80 -0.81 -21.47
N THR A 761 5.33 -0.32 -22.62
CA THR A 761 4.03 0.35 -22.75
C THR A 761 2.87 -0.62 -22.56
N ALA A 762 2.94 -1.83 -23.14
CA ALA A 762 1.92 -2.85 -22.96
C ALA A 762 1.76 -3.24 -21.49
N ILE A 763 2.86 -3.50 -20.80
CA ILE A 763 2.87 -3.85 -19.38
C ILE A 763 2.34 -2.69 -18.54
N TYR A 764 2.76 -1.45 -18.79
CA TYR A 764 2.19 -0.27 -18.10
C TYR A 764 0.66 -0.19 -18.26
N LYS A 765 0.14 -0.40 -19.47
CA LYS A 765 -1.31 -0.43 -19.78
C LYS A 765 -2.08 -1.57 -19.11
N MET A 766 -1.41 -2.63 -18.65
CA MET A 766 -2.02 -3.75 -17.93
C MET A 766 -1.81 -3.68 -16.42
N THR A 767 -0.99 -2.73 -15.94
CA THR A 767 -0.48 -2.70 -14.56
C THR A 767 -0.55 -1.30 -13.97
N GLY A 768 0.50 -0.48 -14.11
CA GLY A 768 0.60 0.83 -13.49
C GLY A 768 -0.49 1.80 -13.92
N LEU A 769 -0.81 1.87 -15.22
CA LEU A 769 -1.89 2.72 -15.74
C LEU A 769 -3.25 2.25 -15.20
N THR A 770 -3.49 0.93 -15.22
CA THR A 770 -4.72 0.34 -14.71
C THR A 770 -4.89 0.63 -13.22
N ALA A 771 -3.84 0.45 -12.41
CA ALA A 771 -3.87 0.74 -10.98
C ALA A 771 -4.16 2.23 -10.71
N GLU A 772 -3.55 3.14 -11.49
CA GLU A 772 -3.78 4.58 -11.41
C GLU A 772 -5.22 4.96 -11.74
N ASN A 773 -5.74 4.51 -12.89
CA ASN A 773 -7.10 4.81 -13.35
C ASN A 773 -8.15 4.33 -12.33
N LEU A 774 -7.95 3.15 -11.76
CA LEU A 774 -8.85 2.53 -10.78
C LEU A 774 -8.64 3.02 -9.33
N GLY A 775 -7.58 3.79 -9.07
CA GLY A 775 -7.22 4.25 -7.72
C GLY A 775 -6.70 3.14 -6.79
N ILE A 776 -6.20 2.03 -7.34
CA ILE A 776 -5.63 0.93 -6.56
C ILE A 776 -4.20 1.28 -6.13
N GLN A 777 -3.97 1.38 -4.82
CA GLN A 777 -2.65 1.70 -4.28
C GLN A 777 -1.80 0.45 -4.02
N HIS A 778 -0.47 0.63 -4.03
CA HIS A 778 0.53 -0.40 -3.69
C HIS A 778 0.48 -1.68 -4.55
N ARG A 779 -0.13 -1.63 -5.73
CA ARG A 779 -0.17 -2.70 -6.74
C ARG A 779 0.05 -2.10 -8.13
N GLY A 780 0.24 -2.96 -9.14
CA GLY A 780 0.50 -2.53 -10.52
C GLY A 780 1.93 -2.05 -10.80
N LEU A 781 2.81 -2.05 -9.78
CA LEU A 781 4.22 -1.68 -9.92
C LEU A 781 5.11 -2.67 -9.17
N ILE A 782 6.29 -2.97 -9.73
CA ILE A 782 7.36 -3.66 -8.98
C ILE A 782 8.25 -2.59 -8.33
N LYS A 783 7.91 -2.22 -7.10
CA LYS A 783 8.60 -1.21 -6.30
C LYS A 783 8.59 -1.60 -4.81
N PRO A 784 9.62 -1.24 -4.00
CA PRO A 784 9.56 -1.44 -2.56
C PRO A 784 8.23 -0.98 -1.95
N ASP A 785 7.74 -1.77 -0.98
CA ASP A 785 6.47 -1.62 -0.26
C ASP A 785 5.18 -1.90 -1.03
N CYS A 786 5.26 -2.17 -2.35
CA CYS A 786 4.13 -2.72 -3.11
C CYS A 786 3.94 -4.21 -2.78
N TYR A 787 2.70 -4.71 -2.89
CA TYR A 787 2.42 -6.14 -2.81
C TYR A 787 3.13 -6.87 -3.95
N ALA A 788 3.63 -8.07 -3.66
CA ALA A 788 4.32 -8.92 -4.62
C ALA A 788 3.33 -9.67 -5.52
N ASP A 789 2.55 -8.93 -6.30
CA ASP A 789 1.78 -9.45 -7.42
C ASP A 789 2.64 -9.34 -8.68
N MET A 790 3.05 -10.47 -9.25
CA MET A 790 4.03 -10.49 -10.33
C MET A 790 3.74 -11.60 -11.33
N VAL A 791 4.19 -11.43 -12.56
CA VAL A 791 4.15 -12.44 -13.61
C VAL A 791 5.51 -12.56 -14.27
N LEU A 792 6.00 -13.80 -14.40
CA LEU A 792 7.16 -14.15 -15.21
C LEU A 792 6.65 -14.80 -16.50
N PHE A 793 7.02 -14.24 -17.65
CA PHE A 793 6.60 -14.74 -18.94
C PHE A 793 7.71 -14.68 -19.98
N ASP A 794 7.58 -15.56 -20.96
CA ASP A 794 8.49 -15.66 -22.09
C ASP A 794 7.99 -14.79 -23.26
N PRO A 795 8.69 -13.71 -23.62
CA PRO A 795 8.25 -12.81 -24.69
C PRO A 795 8.18 -13.50 -26.07
N GLU A 796 8.96 -14.56 -26.29
CA GLU A 796 8.99 -15.28 -27.57
C GLU A 796 7.81 -16.24 -27.72
N THR A 797 7.28 -16.77 -26.62
CA THR A 797 6.25 -17.82 -26.65
C THR A 797 4.90 -17.42 -26.06
N VAL A 798 4.77 -16.21 -25.48
CA VAL A 798 3.48 -15.73 -24.95
C VAL A 798 2.44 -15.57 -26.06
N VAL A 799 1.32 -16.28 -25.96
CA VAL A 799 0.28 -16.32 -27.00
C VAL A 799 -1.06 -16.79 -26.42
N ASP A 800 -2.16 -16.22 -26.93
CA ASP A 800 -3.51 -16.70 -26.72
C ASP A 800 -3.84 -17.86 -27.67
N HIS A 801 -4.46 -18.92 -27.14
CA HIS A 801 -4.98 -20.03 -27.95
C HIS A 801 -6.51 -20.03 -28.06
N ALA A 802 -7.17 -19.18 -27.26
CA ALA A 802 -8.62 -19.10 -27.24
C ALA A 802 -9.15 -18.44 -28.50
N ASP A 803 -10.01 -19.14 -29.21
CA ASP A 803 -10.73 -18.63 -30.38
C ASP A 803 -12.24 -18.90 -30.24
N VAL A 804 -12.99 -18.55 -31.27
CA VAL A 804 -14.45 -18.76 -31.31
C VAL A 804 -14.83 -20.24 -31.21
N LYS A 805 -14.03 -21.16 -31.76
CA LYS A 805 -14.32 -22.61 -31.76
C LYS A 805 -13.92 -23.26 -30.44
N ASN A 806 -12.85 -22.78 -29.83
CA ASN A 806 -12.32 -23.24 -28.56
C ASN A 806 -12.10 -22.06 -27.59
N PRO A 807 -13.19 -21.44 -27.08
CA PRO A 807 -13.12 -20.19 -26.30
C PRO A 807 -12.50 -20.34 -24.91
N LYS A 808 -12.15 -21.57 -24.51
CA LYS A 808 -11.56 -21.89 -23.21
C LYS A 808 -10.11 -22.39 -23.31
N ALA A 809 -9.51 -22.36 -24.50
CA ALA A 809 -8.12 -22.76 -24.65
C ALA A 809 -7.22 -21.84 -23.81
N LEU A 810 -6.35 -22.44 -23.00
CA LEU A 810 -5.46 -21.68 -22.11
C LEU A 810 -4.31 -21.07 -22.91
N SER A 811 -3.88 -19.88 -22.50
CA SER A 811 -2.70 -19.23 -23.07
C SER A 811 -1.39 -19.95 -22.75
N SER A 812 -0.40 -19.77 -23.61
CA SER A 812 0.97 -20.26 -23.41
C SER A 812 1.95 -19.11 -23.12
N GLY A 813 3.16 -19.46 -22.67
CA GLY A 813 4.26 -18.51 -22.42
C GLY A 813 4.25 -17.80 -21.06
N ILE A 814 3.14 -17.81 -20.32
CA ILE A 814 3.13 -17.45 -18.89
C ILE A 814 3.78 -18.60 -18.09
N LYS A 815 4.91 -18.32 -17.43
CA LYS A 815 5.71 -19.32 -16.71
C LYS A 815 5.36 -19.39 -15.25
N MET A 816 5.28 -18.24 -14.57
CA MET A 816 4.99 -18.16 -13.14
C MET A 816 4.14 -16.93 -12.82
N VAL A 817 3.24 -17.05 -11.84
CA VAL A 817 2.45 -15.93 -11.31
C VAL A 817 2.50 -15.95 -9.79
N TRP A 818 2.78 -14.80 -9.20
CA TRP A 818 2.72 -14.56 -7.76
C TRP A 818 1.54 -13.64 -7.43
N VAL A 819 0.80 -13.97 -6.38
CA VAL A 819 -0.24 -13.12 -5.81
C VAL A 819 0.06 -12.95 -4.33
N ASN A 820 0.23 -11.70 -3.90
CA ASN A 820 0.64 -11.35 -2.53
C ASN A 820 1.90 -12.11 -2.07
N GLY A 821 2.87 -12.30 -2.96
CA GLY A 821 4.15 -12.97 -2.68
C GLY A 821 4.13 -14.50 -2.74
N GLU A 822 2.95 -15.13 -2.85
CA GLU A 822 2.82 -16.58 -2.97
C GLU A 822 2.76 -16.99 -4.45
N LEU A 823 3.54 -18.00 -4.85
CA LEU A 823 3.51 -18.56 -6.20
C LEU A 823 2.22 -19.35 -6.41
N VAL A 824 1.31 -18.84 -7.24
CA VAL A 824 -0.04 -19.41 -7.48
C VAL A 824 -0.16 -20.17 -8.81
N TRP A 825 0.72 -19.89 -9.77
CA TRP A 825 0.78 -20.56 -11.07
C TRP A 825 2.21 -20.88 -11.43
N GLN A 826 2.45 -22.09 -11.95
CA GLN A 826 3.74 -22.52 -12.45
C GLN A 826 3.56 -23.60 -13.52
N ASP A 827 4.35 -23.53 -14.60
CA ASP A 827 4.43 -24.58 -15.63
C ASP A 827 3.06 -25.04 -16.16
N GLN A 828 2.24 -24.06 -16.54
CA GLN A 828 0.89 -24.25 -17.09
C GLN A 828 -0.14 -24.87 -16.12
N LYS A 829 0.13 -24.83 -14.81
CA LYS A 829 -0.76 -25.40 -13.78
C LYS A 829 -0.86 -24.48 -12.55
N PRO A 830 -2.01 -24.49 -11.85
CA PRO A 830 -2.10 -23.84 -10.55
C PRO A 830 -1.30 -24.62 -9.49
N THR A 831 -0.69 -23.91 -8.54
CA THR A 831 0.08 -24.53 -7.44
C THR A 831 -0.81 -24.95 -6.26
N GLY A 832 -2.09 -24.58 -6.29
CA GLY A 832 -3.05 -24.78 -5.20
C GLY A 832 -3.01 -23.70 -4.12
N LYS A 833 -2.14 -22.68 -4.23
CA LYS A 833 -2.13 -21.52 -3.33
C LYS A 833 -3.28 -20.57 -3.68
N LEU A 834 -4.00 -20.13 -2.65
CA LEU A 834 -5.18 -19.27 -2.74
C LEU A 834 -4.94 -17.99 -1.92
N SER A 835 -4.00 -17.17 -2.38
CA SER A 835 -3.49 -16.00 -1.65
C SER A 835 -4.18 -14.68 -2.02
N GLY A 836 -5.22 -14.73 -2.87
CA GLY A 836 -6.00 -13.57 -3.29
C GLY A 836 -6.67 -12.86 -2.13
N GLN A 837 -6.74 -11.53 -2.21
CA GLN A 837 -7.35 -10.68 -1.19
C GLN A 837 -8.40 -9.75 -1.78
N MET A 838 -9.37 -9.38 -0.95
CA MET A 838 -10.29 -8.29 -1.29
C MET A 838 -9.50 -6.97 -1.24
N ILE A 839 -9.39 -6.31 -2.37
CA ILE A 839 -8.84 -4.96 -2.47
C ILE A 839 -9.95 -3.99 -2.09
N LYS A 840 -9.59 -3.06 -1.20
CA LYS A 840 -10.44 -1.95 -0.78
C LYS A 840 -9.75 -0.66 -1.19
N ARG A 841 -10.58 0.35 -1.48
CA ARG A 841 -10.12 1.70 -1.80
C ARG A 841 -9.19 2.27 -0.72
#